data_AF-A0A2V5MTX9-F1
#
_entry.id   AF-A0A2V5MTX9-F1
#
_cell.length_a   1.000
_cell.length_b   1.000
_cell.length_c   1.000
_cell.angle_alpha   90.00
_cell.angle_beta   90.00
_cell.angle_gamma   90.00
#
_symmetry.space_group_name_H-M   'P 1'
#
loop_
_entity.id
_entity.type
_entity.pdbx_description
1 polymer ?
#
loop_
_entity_poly.entity_id
_entity_poly.type
_entity_poly.pdbx_seq_one_letter_code
_entity_poly.pdbx_strand_id
1 'polypeptide(L)'
;MLSLPKSSRQLWLAALASVLSLLGWTAQAQTTFTNGLVAYWNFDGTLLDSISVFHGTARGSVPIPFVDGKAGFGKAIKLNGEDQFVEITGGQPDDLAFAGGSMSIAGWFKVDAFDTSWQALIAKGEGSNWRVHRNGATDSMAYAGGVGEGPAGVSVNNGNWHHFVAISDAAAAVFGTALYIDGVLDTMVATAPSLAANGRAVMIGENPDARSREWEGLIDDIAIWDRVLTTNEIATLYAAGAGKALGTLLGADTKPPALVQALTAGNPNGVLVVFNEIVSLATATNKNNYAVNNGVTVNSVSPGQNGNSVVVNTTALAPGPVYTLTVNGVQDVAGNTIAANTRAQFYQVGGVIERRVFDVTGGTLAALTNSQLRHPISRLRHRPTNGNYVFFISSDDPSNLFLSTDENPANKKLIAAETVWSNTRQWNTSGGNSDLTAKRSDQYAGTTWPTANTITLVGGRRYYIEVIHTEGTGGDNVAATWTTPFDAGDPADGASPITGAYLSPFGTPGPVTIITQPTNVTVLEPLPATFSVVASGSPPYSYQWLRGGNPIPGATGPSYTLSPSLATDNGAKFSVQVSNPFSSLTSSEATLSVTPDLSPPSIYRAVASPGLNEVTVVFDEAIGSGGTNIANYSIPGLTISAAKFGGILGSGGTNVILTTSLQTTGSVYTLTVSNVQDLAGKTVAPNPSVASFTGFKLARGAVLQKYFANNPANNIPGLTNRVDFPNNPTFTTLEPAFEYPPNGGGEGGENYGNQLTAFLVPPATGDYIFFLSSDDPGRLFLSTDENPANKKLIAQESSWSNARSWLTPGGGTSTAEEKRSDSFAGSEWPTPNVISLTAGKLYYIEAIHTEGGGGDNVGVTWIRAGDADPANGSLPIQGTNFFTFQNPDVSTVTITISGPTNNAVFPVGANIPITANAIDPNGPVRRVDFFAGTTLVGSDSSSPFSVTWSNVVQGRYALTARALDRYGYVVASPKVNIIVGTPRPFVYFVTADPGPLTFAGDNAVYQRLLSRGFDVELARGSDVPNDGSTAIGKDLIIQSSSLGSGTVENADPAGGPAIGKFKFLAIPAIEWEASSQDAFGFQAANGTTLVGQTNLNIVNATSPLAAGFPNGLVTTTTADPSGADAYSEGQPTGAHIVATITDDPSQAVIYYYEKGDKGFNDFVMPARRVFFFFGDNTVTFATAAGLKLFDAAVDWAANITVSTKPTLSVARQANGSVTITFTGRLESSDSLTTPSWQTVTGTGSVNVQPTGQGKYYRAANP
;
A
#
# COMPACT_ATOMS: atom_id res chain seq x y z
N MET A 1 32.32 -39.72 12.57
CA MET A 1 31.21 -40.40 11.86
C MET A 1 31.70 -40.83 10.47
N LEU A 2 32.43 -41.93 10.33
CA LEU A 2 33.21 -42.21 9.09
C LEU A 2 33.17 -43.67 8.59
N SER A 3 32.15 -44.45 8.97
CA SER A 3 32.17 -45.92 8.80
C SER A 3 30.81 -46.58 8.45
N LEU A 4 29.96 -45.96 7.62
CA LEU A 4 28.68 -46.56 7.20
C LEU A 4 28.50 -46.64 5.66
N PRO A 5 27.76 -47.65 5.14
CA PRO A 5 27.74 -47.99 3.70
C PRO A 5 26.92 -47.02 2.82
N LYS A 6 27.15 -47.08 1.50
CA LYS A 6 26.51 -46.18 0.51
C LYS A 6 24.98 -46.21 0.51
N SER A 7 24.35 -47.37 0.71
CA SER A 7 22.88 -47.50 0.75
C SER A 7 22.24 -46.72 1.90
N SER A 8 22.94 -46.57 3.03
CA SER A 8 22.47 -45.75 4.15
C SER A 8 22.54 -44.24 3.87
N ARG A 9 23.38 -43.78 2.94
CA ARG A 9 23.51 -42.34 2.63
C ARG A 9 22.33 -41.76 1.85
N GLN A 10 21.65 -42.56 1.03
CA GLN A 10 20.44 -42.10 0.32
C GLN A 10 19.24 -41.92 1.25
N LEU A 11 19.12 -42.73 2.30
CA LEU A 11 18.12 -42.55 3.36
C LEU A 11 18.37 -41.29 4.21
N TRP A 12 19.63 -40.88 4.40
CA TRP A 12 19.96 -39.62 5.10
C TRP A 12 19.74 -38.36 4.25
N LEU A 13 19.82 -38.46 2.92
CA LEU A 13 19.46 -37.35 2.01
C LEU A 13 17.95 -37.15 1.88
N ALA A 14 17.16 -38.24 1.90
CA ALA A 14 15.70 -38.15 1.98
C ALA A 14 15.21 -37.58 3.33
N ALA A 15 15.89 -37.93 4.44
CA ALA A 15 15.59 -37.38 5.76
C ALA A 15 15.90 -35.87 5.87
N LEU A 16 16.97 -35.37 5.22
CA LEU A 16 17.30 -33.95 5.27
C LEU A 16 16.28 -33.07 4.51
N ALA A 17 15.75 -33.56 3.39
CA ALA A 17 14.69 -32.88 2.63
C ALA A 17 13.36 -32.78 3.40
N SER A 18 13.09 -33.72 4.31
CA SER A 18 11.86 -33.76 5.14
C SER A 18 12.01 -33.03 6.48
N VAL A 19 13.24 -32.74 6.92
CA VAL A 19 13.51 -31.87 8.08
C VAL A 19 13.47 -30.39 7.71
N LEU A 20 13.86 -29.99 6.49
CA LEU A 20 13.70 -28.59 6.06
C LEU A 20 12.23 -28.16 5.91
N SER A 21 11.31 -29.08 5.59
CA SER A 21 9.87 -28.79 5.55
C SER A 21 9.20 -28.68 6.94
N LEU A 22 9.92 -28.99 8.03
CA LEU A 22 9.40 -28.98 9.40
C LEU A 22 9.77 -27.72 10.20
N LEU A 23 10.38 -26.71 9.56
CA LEU A 23 10.81 -25.46 10.21
C LEU A 23 9.90 -24.23 9.96
N GLY A 24 8.75 -24.39 9.30
CA GLY A 24 7.70 -23.37 9.22
C GLY A 24 7.92 -22.21 8.22
N TRP A 25 8.96 -22.26 7.38
CA TRP A 25 9.37 -21.14 6.52
C TRP A 25 8.39 -20.77 5.38
N THR A 26 7.33 -21.54 5.13
CA THR A 26 6.32 -21.21 4.12
C THR A 26 5.25 -20.23 4.62
N ALA A 27 4.84 -20.33 5.89
CA ALA A 27 3.78 -19.47 6.45
C ALA A 27 4.20 -17.99 6.53
N GLN A 28 5.50 -17.76 6.73
CA GLN A 28 6.07 -16.41 6.88
C GLN A 28 6.14 -15.63 5.55
N ALA A 29 6.16 -16.32 4.40
CA ALA A 29 6.07 -15.68 3.09
C ALA A 29 4.62 -15.23 2.77
N GLN A 30 3.64 -16.06 3.11
CA GLN A 30 2.23 -15.84 2.78
C GLN A 30 1.62 -14.63 3.50
N THR A 31 2.00 -14.42 4.77
CA THR A 31 1.60 -13.25 5.57
C THR A 31 2.27 -11.94 5.15
N THR A 32 3.32 -12.01 4.31
CA THR A 32 4.10 -10.84 3.90
C THR A 32 3.44 -10.13 2.72
N PHE A 33 3.09 -10.86 1.65
CA PHE A 33 2.55 -10.25 0.42
C PHE A 33 1.07 -9.88 0.47
N THR A 34 0.29 -10.50 1.35
CA THR A 34 -1.13 -10.19 1.59
C THR A 34 -1.34 -8.90 2.38
N ASN A 35 -0.33 -8.47 3.16
CA ASN A 35 -0.38 -7.23 3.92
C ASN A 35 -0.35 -6.02 2.97
N GLY A 36 -1.35 -5.14 3.06
CA GLY A 36 -1.46 -3.91 2.28
C GLY A 36 -1.66 -4.11 0.78
N LEU A 37 -2.13 -5.29 0.33
CA LEU A 37 -2.39 -5.57 -1.09
C LEU A 37 -3.81 -5.09 -1.47
N VAL A 38 -3.92 -4.32 -2.55
CA VAL A 38 -5.11 -3.51 -2.89
C VAL A 38 -5.81 -3.99 -4.16
N ALA A 39 -5.04 -4.32 -5.21
CA ALA A 39 -5.55 -4.84 -6.49
C ALA A 39 -4.58 -5.88 -7.06
N TYR A 40 -5.09 -6.90 -7.76
CA TYR A 40 -4.26 -7.91 -8.42
C TYR A 40 -4.92 -8.49 -9.68
N TRP A 41 -4.36 -8.23 -10.86
CA TRP A 41 -4.79 -8.80 -12.14
C TRP A 41 -3.78 -9.86 -12.61
N ASN A 42 -4.16 -11.13 -12.48
CA ASN A 42 -3.34 -12.28 -12.90
C ASN A 42 -3.35 -12.55 -14.41
N PHE A 43 -4.26 -11.91 -15.17
CA PHE A 43 -4.48 -12.09 -16.61
C PHE A 43 -4.66 -13.54 -17.11
N ASP A 44 -5.08 -14.45 -16.22
CA ASP A 44 -5.16 -15.90 -16.45
C ASP A 44 -6.41 -16.32 -17.28
N GLY A 45 -6.68 -15.59 -18.36
CA GLY A 45 -7.91 -15.69 -19.16
C GLY A 45 -9.03 -14.76 -18.71
N THR A 46 -8.75 -13.80 -17.84
CA THR A 46 -9.72 -12.82 -17.30
C THR A 46 -9.09 -11.42 -17.15
N LEU A 47 -9.92 -10.38 -17.11
CA LEU A 47 -9.52 -8.99 -16.79
C LEU A 47 -9.98 -8.57 -15.38
N LEU A 48 -10.54 -9.50 -14.61
CA LEU A 48 -10.99 -9.23 -13.24
C LEU A 48 -9.80 -9.12 -12.29
N ASP A 49 -9.84 -8.10 -11.44
CA ASP A 49 -9.10 -8.11 -10.17
C ASP A 49 -9.47 -9.36 -9.35
N SER A 50 -8.45 -10.06 -8.88
CA SER A 50 -8.50 -11.37 -8.23
C SER A 50 -8.62 -11.29 -6.70
N ILE A 51 -8.59 -10.08 -6.13
CA ILE A 51 -8.65 -9.86 -4.67
C ILE A 51 -9.61 -8.72 -4.26
N SER A 52 -9.87 -7.76 -5.15
CA SER A 52 -10.65 -6.57 -4.86
C SER A 52 -11.54 -6.18 -6.05
N VAL A 53 -12.26 -5.06 -5.92
CA VAL A 53 -13.34 -4.65 -6.82
C VAL A 53 -12.85 -4.00 -8.12
N PHE A 54 -11.54 -3.87 -8.33
CA PHE A 54 -10.94 -3.05 -9.39
C PHE A 54 -10.90 -3.77 -10.75
N HIS A 55 -12.04 -4.30 -11.17
CA HIS A 55 -12.15 -5.10 -12.39
C HIS A 55 -11.90 -4.27 -13.67
N GLY A 56 -11.17 -4.85 -14.61
CA GLY A 56 -10.84 -4.25 -15.90
C GLY A 56 -11.86 -4.55 -17.00
N THR A 57 -12.06 -3.57 -17.88
CA THR A 57 -12.85 -3.64 -19.11
C THR A 57 -11.92 -3.47 -20.31
N ALA A 58 -11.97 -4.41 -21.26
CA ALA A 58 -11.21 -4.28 -22.52
C ALA A 58 -11.70 -3.09 -23.35
N ARG A 59 -10.76 -2.35 -23.93
CA ARG A 59 -10.96 -1.30 -24.93
C ARG A 59 -10.07 -1.59 -26.14
N GLY A 60 -10.49 -1.09 -27.31
CA GLY A 60 -9.85 -1.31 -28.61
C GLY A 60 -10.83 -1.83 -29.67
N SER A 61 -10.48 -1.68 -30.95
CA SER A 61 -11.31 -2.09 -32.10
C SER A 61 -11.34 -3.60 -32.31
N VAL A 62 -10.36 -4.32 -31.77
CA VAL A 62 -10.30 -5.79 -31.78
C VAL A 62 -10.13 -6.35 -30.36
N PRO A 63 -10.70 -7.53 -30.02
CA PRO A 63 -10.59 -8.09 -28.67
C PRO A 63 -9.15 -8.35 -28.25
N ILE A 64 -8.82 -8.04 -26.99
CA ILE A 64 -7.51 -8.31 -26.39
C ILE A 64 -7.31 -9.83 -26.27
N PRO A 65 -6.31 -10.43 -26.94
CA PRO A 65 -6.03 -11.86 -26.86
C PRO A 65 -5.30 -12.23 -25.57
N PHE A 66 -5.73 -13.32 -24.95
CA PHE A 66 -4.96 -14.03 -23.92
C PHE A 66 -4.05 -15.07 -24.58
N VAL A 67 -2.75 -14.97 -24.33
CA VAL A 67 -1.70 -15.84 -24.88
C VAL A 67 -0.90 -16.49 -23.75
N ASP A 68 -0.01 -17.44 -24.06
CA ASP A 68 0.85 -18.04 -23.04
C ASP A 68 1.77 -16.97 -22.42
N GLY A 69 1.68 -16.79 -21.10
CA GLY A 69 2.42 -15.79 -20.34
C GLY A 69 3.84 -16.24 -20.02
N LYS A 70 4.41 -15.71 -18.93
CA LYS A 70 5.71 -16.16 -18.45
C LYS A 70 5.65 -17.64 -18.04
N ALA A 71 6.73 -18.40 -18.26
CA ALA A 71 6.75 -19.83 -17.92
C ALA A 71 6.48 -20.05 -16.42
N GLY A 72 5.35 -20.69 -16.11
CA GLY A 72 4.86 -20.91 -14.74
C GLY A 72 3.87 -19.85 -14.21
N PHE A 73 3.48 -18.88 -15.05
CA PHE A 73 2.56 -17.79 -14.69
C PHE A 73 1.16 -17.93 -15.32
N GLY A 74 1.01 -18.75 -16.38
CA GLY A 74 -0.29 -19.04 -16.97
C GLY A 74 -0.52 -18.26 -18.27
N LYS A 75 -1.53 -17.39 -18.32
CA LYS A 75 -1.82 -16.52 -19.46
C LYS A 75 -1.44 -15.07 -19.21
N ALA A 76 -1.05 -14.38 -20.28
CA ALA A 76 -0.83 -12.95 -20.31
C ALA A 76 -1.77 -12.29 -21.34
N ILE A 77 -2.07 -11.00 -21.16
CA ILE A 77 -2.65 -10.20 -22.23
C ILE A 77 -1.56 -9.79 -23.22
N LYS A 78 -1.90 -9.73 -24.51
CA LYS A 78 -1.06 -9.10 -25.54
C LYS A 78 -1.80 -7.90 -26.14
N LEU A 79 -1.14 -6.75 -26.13
CA LEU A 79 -1.65 -5.48 -26.69
C LEU A 79 -0.91 -5.15 -27.99
N ASN A 80 -1.61 -4.48 -28.92
CA ASN A 80 -1.16 -4.24 -30.30
C ASN A 80 -0.46 -2.91 -30.55
N GLY A 81 -0.35 -2.01 -29.56
CA GLY A 81 0.20 -0.66 -29.75
C GLY A 81 -0.67 0.31 -30.56
N GLU A 82 -1.88 -0.07 -31.00
CA GLU A 82 -2.73 0.79 -31.84
C GLU A 82 -3.90 1.40 -31.06
N ASP A 83 -4.70 0.58 -30.36
CA ASP A 83 -5.87 1.04 -29.60
C ASP A 83 -6.28 0.14 -28.42
N GLN A 84 -5.55 -0.94 -28.17
CA GLN A 84 -5.88 -1.94 -27.15
C GLN A 84 -5.35 -1.55 -25.77
N PHE A 85 -6.24 -1.45 -24.80
CA PHE A 85 -5.91 -1.23 -23.38
C PHE A 85 -7.01 -1.78 -22.46
N VAL A 86 -6.69 -1.97 -21.19
CA VAL A 86 -7.67 -2.35 -20.16
C VAL A 86 -7.96 -1.15 -19.28
N GLU A 87 -9.21 -0.70 -19.26
CA GLU A 87 -9.69 0.38 -18.39
C GLU A 87 -10.23 -0.22 -17.08
N ILE A 88 -9.75 0.24 -15.94
CA ILE A 88 -10.21 -0.21 -14.62
C ILE A 88 -11.51 0.50 -14.27
N THR A 89 -12.63 -0.20 -14.48
CA THR A 89 -14.00 0.33 -14.35
C THR A 89 -14.71 -0.09 -13.06
N GLY A 90 -14.12 -1.00 -12.29
CA GLY A 90 -14.62 -1.37 -10.96
C GLY A 90 -14.00 -0.51 -9.86
N GLY A 91 -14.76 -0.24 -8.79
CA GLY A 91 -14.43 0.79 -7.79
C GLY A 91 -14.88 2.19 -8.24
N GLN A 92 -14.60 3.21 -7.42
CA GLN A 92 -14.62 4.61 -7.88
C GLN A 92 -13.29 4.95 -8.58
N PRO A 93 -13.27 5.89 -9.55
CA PRO A 93 -12.08 6.21 -10.33
C PRO A 93 -10.84 6.59 -9.50
N ASP A 94 -11.04 7.18 -8.31
CA ASP A 94 -9.96 7.66 -7.44
C ASP A 94 -9.62 6.72 -6.27
N ASP A 95 -10.27 5.55 -6.14
CA ASP A 95 -9.92 4.55 -5.12
C ASP A 95 -8.47 4.03 -5.28
N LEU A 96 -7.92 4.12 -6.50
CA LEU A 96 -6.52 3.82 -6.83
C LEU A 96 -5.67 5.08 -7.06
N ALA A 97 -6.09 6.25 -6.55
CA ALA A 97 -5.29 7.48 -6.59
C ALA A 97 -4.18 7.52 -5.52
N PHE A 98 -4.41 6.87 -4.36
CA PHE A 98 -3.52 6.87 -3.20
C PHE A 98 -3.13 8.29 -2.72
N ALA A 99 -4.10 9.21 -2.71
CA ALA A 99 -3.85 10.61 -2.36
C ALA A 99 -3.25 10.75 -0.95
N GLY A 100 -2.12 11.45 -0.84
CA GLY A 100 -1.33 11.57 0.41
C GLY A 100 -0.74 10.25 0.96
N GLY A 101 -0.92 9.12 0.26
CA GLY A 101 -0.54 7.78 0.70
C GLY A 101 0.77 7.28 0.08
N SER A 102 1.33 6.23 0.68
CA SER A 102 2.40 5.45 0.05
C SER A 102 1.80 4.33 -0.78
N MET A 103 2.50 3.87 -1.83
CA MET A 103 2.07 2.71 -2.59
C MET A 103 3.22 1.99 -3.30
N SER A 104 2.97 0.76 -3.75
CA SER A 104 3.83 0.03 -4.68
C SER A 104 3.00 -0.59 -5.80
N ILE A 105 3.55 -0.65 -7.01
CA ILE A 105 2.98 -1.37 -8.15
C ILE A 105 4.02 -2.36 -8.65
N ALA A 106 3.66 -3.61 -8.87
CA ALA A 106 4.55 -4.61 -9.48
C ALA A 106 3.87 -5.34 -10.64
N GLY A 107 4.68 -5.99 -11.48
CA GLY A 107 4.20 -6.93 -12.47
C GLY A 107 5.25 -7.32 -13.50
N TRP A 108 4.83 -8.18 -14.44
CA TRP A 108 5.68 -8.69 -15.51
C TRP A 108 5.26 -8.11 -16.86
N PHE A 109 6.25 -7.78 -17.69
CA PHE A 109 6.00 -7.29 -19.03
C PHE A 109 7.06 -7.80 -20.01
N LYS A 110 6.71 -7.77 -21.29
CA LYS A 110 7.66 -7.96 -22.38
C LYS A 110 7.31 -6.98 -23.50
N VAL A 111 8.30 -6.22 -23.93
CA VAL A 111 8.21 -5.31 -25.08
C VAL A 111 8.26 -6.13 -26.37
N ASP A 112 7.28 -5.94 -27.26
CA ASP A 112 7.37 -6.42 -28.64
C ASP A 112 7.86 -5.29 -29.57
N ALA A 113 7.41 -4.04 -29.35
CA ALA A 113 8.01 -2.86 -29.96
C ALA A 113 7.89 -1.61 -29.07
N PHE A 114 8.66 -0.59 -29.43
CA PHE A 114 8.68 0.74 -28.82
C PHE A 114 8.61 1.78 -29.94
N ASP A 115 7.44 1.89 -30.56
CA ASP A 115 7.15 2.70 -31.73
C ASP A 115 6.75 4.15 -31.38
N THR A 116 6.11 4.36 -30.23
CA THR A 116 5.58 5.67 -29.78
C THR A 116 6.30 6.18 -28.54
N SER A 117 6.51 7.49 -28.44
CA SER A 117 7.16 8.07 -27.24
C SER A 117 6.21 8.05 -26.04
N TRP A 118 6.73 7.78 -24.84
CA TRP A 118 5.96 7.76 -23.58
C TRP A 118 4.91 6.64 -23.44
N GLN A 119 4.99 5.56 -24.22
CA GLN A 119 4.07 4.41 -24.15
C GLN A 119 3.83 3.89 -22.73
N ALA A 120 2.57 3.79 -22.32
CA ALA A 120 2.18 3.53 -20.94
C ALA A 120 1.90 2.05 -20.67
N LEU A 121 2.64 1.45 -19.74
CA LEU A 121 2.40 0.09 -19.28
C LEU A 121 1.19 0.06 -18.33
N ILE A 122 1.14 0.99 -17.38
CA ILE A 122 -0.03 1.25 -16.52
C ILE A 122 -0.01 2.69 -16.02
N ALA A 123 -1.15 3.38 -16.03
CA ALA A 123 -1.25 4.79 -15.63
C ALA A 123 -2.60 5.18 -14.99
N LYS A 124 -2.54 6.02 -13.96
CA LYS A 124 -3.66 6.79 -13.40
C LYS A 124 -3.75 8.20 -13.99
N GLY A 125 -2.61 8.74 -14.48
CA GLY A 125 -2.60 10.05 -15.13
C GLY A 125 -1.24 10.77 -15.17
N GLU A 126 -1.32 12.09 -15.25
CA GLU A 126 -0.19 13.01 -15.34
C GLU A 126 -0.02 13.89 -14.08
N GLY A 127 1.18 14.48 -13.90
CA GLY A 127 1.47 15.42 -12.80
C GLY A 127 1.44 14.76 -11.41
N SER A 128 0.53 15.20 -10.55
CA SER A 128 0.27 14.65 -9.20
C SER A 128 -0.41 13.27 -9.21
N ASN A 129 -0.31 12.53 -10.33
CA ASN A 129 -0.81 11.16 -10.49
C ASN A 129 0.37 10.23 -10.74
N TRP A 130 0.11 8.95 -10.99
CA TRP A 130 1.14 7.94 -11.19
C TRP A 130 1.05 7.22 -12.54
N ARG A 131 2.20 6.76 -13.05
CA ARG A 131 2.33 5.93 -14.26
C ARG A 131 3.67 5.20 -14.38
N VAL A 132 3.64 3.96 -14.84
CA VAL A 132 4.81 3.19 -15.31
C VAL A 132 4.75 3.09 -16.82
N HIS A 133 5.82 3.49 -17.50
CA HIS A 133 5.79 3.78 -18.94
C HIS A 133 7.21 3.91 -19.53
N ARG A 134 7.32 4.03 -20.85
CA ARG A 134 8.57 4.26 -21.57
C ARG A 134 9.14 5.66 -21.27
N ASN A 135 10.42 5.78 -20.95
CA ASN A 135 11.07 7.08 -20.74
C ASN A 135 11.30 7.77 -22.10
N GLY A 136 10.42 8.70 -22.46
CA GLY A 136 10.48 9.44 -23.72
C GLY A 136 10.53 8.53 -24.95
N ALA A 137 11.58 8.72 -25.76
CA ALA A 137 11.88 7.90 -26.95
C ALA A 137 13.01 6.87 -26.71
N THR A 138 13.41 6.63 -25.46
CA THR A 138 14.49 5.68 -25.13
C THR A 138 13.99 4.22 -25.13
N ASP A 139 14.90 3.26 -24.98
CA ASP A 139 14.56 1.84 -24.76
C ASP A 139 14.39 1.48 -23.26
N SER A 140 14.25 2.48 -22.38
CA SER A 140 14.15 2.31 -20.92
C SER A 140 12.75 2.65 -20.38
N MET A 141 12.46 2.16 -19.18
CA MET A 141 11.24 2.50 -18.44
C MET A 141 11.46 3.70 -17.50
N ALA A 142 10.38 4.37 -17.14
CA ALA A 142 10.31 5.39 -16.11
C ALA A 142 9.05 5.23 -15.25
N TYR A 143 9.10 5.88 -14.09
CA TYR A 143 8.00 6.00 -13.16
C TYR A 143 7.85 7.45 -12.70
N ALA A 144 6.69 8.03 -12.98
CA ALA A 144 6.21 9.22 -12.30
C ALA A 144 5.17 8.77 -11.26
N GLY A 145 5.26 9.30 -10.05
CA GLY A 145 4.48 8.83 -8.90
C GLY A 145 4.06 9.96 -7.98
N GLY A 146 3.40 10.99 -8.52
CA GLY A 146 3.09 12.24 -7.80
C GLY A 146 4.24 13.26 -7.80
N VAL A 147 5.32 12.95 -8.51
CA VAL A 147 6.48 13.80 -8.80
C VAL A 147 6.97 13.47 -10.22
N GLY A 148 7.80 14.35 -10.78
CA GLY A 148 8.34 14.18 -12.14
C GLY A 148 9.19 12.92 -12.34
N GLU A 149 9.44 12.61 -13.61
CA GLU A 149 10.20 11.44 -14.07
C GLU A 149 11.61 11.35 -13.50
N GLY A 150 12.06 10.12 -13.24
CA GLY A 150 13.48 9.82 -13.09
C GLY A 150 14.26 9.86 -14.42
N PRO A 151 15.61 9.86 -14.37
CA PRO A 151 16.45 9.74 -15.56
C PRO A 151 16.23 8.40 -16.28
N ALA A 152 16.70 8.29 -17.52
CA ALA A 152 16.58 7.04 -18.29
C ALA A 152 17.37 5.89 -17.63
N GLY A 153 16.68 4.78 -17.39
CA GLY A 153 17.22 3.57 -16.74
C GLY A 153 17.80 2.55 -17.73
N VAL A 154 17.81 1.28 -17.34
CA VAL A 154 18.29 0.17 -18.19
C VAL A 154 17.39 -0.06 -19.42
N SER A 155 17.99 -0.58 -20.50
CA SER A 155 17.26 -0.96 -21.71
C SER A 155 16.49 -2.26 -21.51
N VAL A 156 15.16 -2.20 -21.67
CA VAL A 156 14.23 -3.33 -21.54
C VAL A 156 13.75 -3.87 -22.91
N ASN A 157 14.03 -3.15 -23.99
CA ASN A 157 13.66 -3.51 -25.36
C ASN A 157 14.62 -4.57 -25.95
N ASN A 158 14.62 -5.77 -25.36
CA ASN A 158 15.50 -6.88 -25.75
C ASN A 158 14.75 -8.21 -25.99
N GLY A 159 13.41 -8.17 -26.00
CA GLY A 159 12.54 -9.30 -26.30
C GLY A 159 12.42 -10.36 -25.20
N ASN A 160 12.96 -10.11 -23.99
CA ASN A 160 12.77 -10.96 -22.82
C ASN A 160 11.62 -10.47 -21.93
N TRP A 161 11.22 -11.30 -20.98
CA TRP A 161 10.34 -10.89 -19.88
C TRP A 161 11.13 -10.14 -18.82
N HIS A 162 10.62 -8.98 -18.42
CA HIS A 162 11.13 -8.14 -17.35
C HIS A 162 10.11 -8.02 -16.22
N HIS A 163 10.60 -7.82 -14.99
CA HIS A 163 9.77 -7.50 -13.83
C HIS A 163 9.99 -6.05 -13.42
N PHE A 164 8.93 -5.31 -13.12
CA PHE A 164 9.05 -3.99 -12.51
C PHE A 164 8.50 -3.97 -11.08
N VAL A 165 9.05 -3.08 -10.24
CA VAL A 165 8.36 -2.58 -9.04
C VAL A 165 8.51 -1.07 -8.97
N ALA A 166 7.42 -0.34 -9.09
CA ALA A 166 7.35 1.10 -8.87
C ALA A 166 6.88 1.40 -7.44
N ILE A 167 7.41 2.46 -6.82
CA ILE A 167 7.17 2.80 -5.41
C ILE A 167 6.99 4.31 -5.26
N SER A 168 6.01 4.72 -4.45
CA SER A 168 5.87 6.07 -3.89
C SER A 168 5.84 5.96 -2.35
N ASP A 169 6.75 6.65 -1.65
CA ASP A 169 6.85 6.71 -0.18
C ASP A 169 6.47 8.12 0.33
N ALA A 170 5.20 8.31 0.68
CA ALA A 170 4.71 9.59 1.21
C ALA A 170 5.29 9.95 2.58
N ALA A 171 5.82 8.97 3.33
CA ALA A 171 6.55 9.24 4.58
C ALA A 171 8.00 9.71 4.33
N ALA A 172 8.49 9.64 3.08
CA ALA A 172 9.84 10.00 2.64
C ALA A 172 10.97 9.37 3.49
N ALA A 173 10.73 8.17 4.04
CA ALA A 173 11.59 7.57 5.04
C ALA A 173 12.82 6.87 4.43
N VAL A 174 12.77 6.49 3.14
CA VAL A 174 13.93 5.89 2.45
C VAL A 174 14.12 6.40 1.01
N PHE A 175 13.07 6.48 0.19
CA PHE A 175 13.15 6.94 -1.22
C PHE A 175 11.82 7.58 -1.64
N GLY A 176 11.81 8.80 -2.18
CA GLY A 176 10.56 9.52 -2.54
C GLY A 176 9.68 8.76 -3.54
N THR A 177 10.18 8.60 -4.77
CA THR A 177 9.71 7.58 -5.71
C THR A 177 10.88 6.74 -6.22
N ALA A 178 10.60 5.48 -6.59
CA ALA A 178 11.59 4.57 -7.14
C ALA A 178 10.98 3.63 -8.18
N LEU A 179 11.80 3.21 -9.16
CA LEU A 179 11.51 2.11 -10.07
C LEU A 179 12.62 1.07 -9.96
N TYR A 180 12.22 -0.18 -9.73
CA TYR A 180 13.07 -1.35 -9.80
C TYR A 180 12.77 -2.07 -11.12
N ILE A 181 13.81 -2.47 -11.85
CA ILE A 181 13.73 -3.38 -12.99
C ILE A 181 14.52 -4.63 -12.64
N ASP A 182 13.92 -5.81 -12.87
CA ASP A 182 14.53 -7.11 -12.62
C ASP A 182 15.10 -7.25 -11.19
N GLY A 183 14.33 -6.76 -10.21
CA GLY A 183 14.66 -6.81 -8.78
C GLY A 183 15.81 -5.89 -8.35
N VAL A 184 16.37 -5.09 -9.27
CA VAL A 184 17.44 -4.11 -9.02
C VAL A 184 16.84 -2.70 -9.09
N LEU A 185 17.26 -1.81 -8.20
CA LEU A 185 16.87 -0.40 -8.24
C LEU A 185 17.45 0.24 -9.52
N ASP A 186 16.58 0.74 -10.39
CA ASP A 186 16.92 1.27 -11.71
C ASP A 186 16.93 2.80 -11.70
N THR A 187 15.84 3.42 -11.24
CA THR A 187 15.73 4.88 -11.12
C THR A 187 15.07 5.29 -9.79
N MET A 188 15.36 6.50 -9.31
CA MET A 188 14.66 7.07 -8.14
C MET A 188 14.68 8.60 -8.15
N VAL A 189 13.64 9.19 -7.57
CA VAL A 189 13.50 10.64 -7.35
C VAL A 189 13.28 10.86 -5.86
N ALA A 190 14.25 11.46 -5.17
CA ALA A 190 14.23 11.63 -3.72
C ALA A 190 13.35 12.80 -3.24
N THR A 191 12.18 12.99 -3.86
CA THR A 191 11.18 14.01 -3.51
C THR A 191 9.92 13.32 -3.02
N ALA A 192 9.34 13.80 -1.92
CA ALA A 192 8.10 13.25 -1.39
C ALA A 192 6.99 13.26 -2.46
N PRO A 193 6.33 12.12 -2.72
CA PRO A 193 5.30 12.01 -3.74
C PRO A 193 4.04 12.78 -3.36
N SER A 194 3.56 13.65 -4.25
CA SER A 194 2.26 14.34 -4.12
C SER A 194 1.24 13.62 -4.99
N LEU A 195 0.74 12.49 -4.50
CA LEU A 195 -0.35 11.76 -5.14
C LEU A 195 -1.69 12.44 -4.86
N ALA A 196 -2.56 12.54 -5.86
CA ALA A 196 -3.85 13.22 -5.82
C ALA A 196 -4.93 12.49 -6.64
N ALA A 197 -6.20 12.77 -6.33
CA ALA A 197 -7.34 12.35 -7.12
C ALA A 197 -7.44 13.14 -8.44
N ASN A 198 -7.93 12.51 -9.51
CA ASN A 198 -8.16 13.16 -10.82
C ASN A 198 -9.46 12.75 -11.52
N GLY A 199 -10.31 11.93 -10.89
CA GLY A 199 -11.58 11.46 -11.45
C GLY A 199 -11.47 10.46 -12.60
N ARG A 200 -10.25 10.03 -12.99
CA ARG A 200 -10.03 9.12 -14.12
C ARG A 200 -9.73 7.69 -13.67
N ALA A 201 -10.20 6.72 -14.44
CA ALA A 201 -9.86 5.31 -14.25
C ALA A 201 -8.36 5.07 -14.48
N VAL A 202 -7.81 4.08 -13.78
CA VAL A 202 -6.51 3.48 -14.14
C VAL A 202 -6.65 2.80 -15.51
N MET A 203 -5.62 2.89 -16.33
CA MET A 203 -5.53 2.19 -17.62
C MET A 203 -4.25 1.36 -17.66
N ILE A 204 -4.37 0.08 -18.03
CA ILE A 204 -3.24 -0.83 -18.29
C ILE A 204 -3.06 -0.88 -19.81
N GLY A 205 -1.91 -0.45 -20.29
CA GLY A 205 -1.57 -0.34 -21.71
C GLY A 205 -1.86 1.01 -22.38
N GLU A 206 -2.25 2.05 -21.64
CA GLU A 206 -2.51 3.41 -22.15
C GLU A 206 -2.52 4.43 -20.99
N ASN A 207 -2.43 5.73 -21.29
CA ASN A 207 -2.47 6.83 -20.32
C ASN A 207 -3.80 7.61 -20.36
N PRO A 208 -4.55 7.74 -19.25
CA PRO A 208 -5.86 8.37 -19.25
C PRO A 208 -5.83 9.90 -19.45
N ASP A 209 -4.75 10.59 -19.09
CA ASP A 209 -4.59 12.04 -19.24
C ASP A 209 -3.94 12.42 -20.59
N ALA A 210 -3.08 11.56 -21.13
CA ALA A 210 -2.35 11.79 -22.37
C ALA A 210 -2.42 10.56 -23.31
N ARG A 211 -3.58 10.46 -23.98
CA ARG A 211 -3.94 9.40 -24.95
C ARG A 211 -2.96 9.28 -26.11
N SER A 212 -3.07 8.19 -26.87
CA SER A 212 -2.19 7.83 -28.00
C SER A 212 -0.78 7.48 -27.54
N ARG A 213 -0.69 6.68 -26.47
CA ARG A 213 0.53 6.13 -25.87
C ARG A 213 0.34 4.63 -25.59
N GLU A 214 -0.33 3.94 -26.49
CA GLU A 214 -0.72 2.54 -26.36
C GLU A 214 0.49 1.60 -26.31
N TRP A 215 0.42 0.55 -25.48
CA TRP A 215 1.51 -0.40 -25.28
C TRP A 215 1.54 -1.49 -26.36
N GLU A 216 2.70 -1.73 -27.00
CA GLU A 216 2.92 -2.91 -27.87
C GLU A 216 3.73 -4.00 -27.15
N GLY A 217 3.05 -5.05 -26.69
CA GLY A 217 3.71 -6.16 -26.01
C GLY A 217 2.80 -6.97 -25.11
N LEU A 218 3.42 -7.74 -24.22
CA LEU A 218 2.75 -8.61 -23.26
C LEU A 218 2.78 -8.01 -21.85
N ILE A 219 1.68 -8.19 -21.11
CA ILE A 219 1.54 -7.76 -19.71
C ILE A 219 0.93 -8.93 -18.91
N ASP A 220 1.50 -9.21 -17.75
CA ASP A 220 1.19 -10.36 -16.90
C ASP A 220 1.31 -9.96 -15.42
N ASP A 221 0.46 -10.53 -14.57
CA ASP A 221 0.61 -10.52 -13.11
C ASP A 221 0.76 -9.13 -12.42
N ILE A 222 -0.06 -8.14 -12.81
CA ILE A 222 -0.01 -6.76 -12.29
C ILE A 222 -0.66 -6.68 -10.89
N ALA A 223 0.00 -6.06 -9.91
CA ALA A 223 -0.50 -5.89 -8.56
C ALA A 223 -0.16 -4.52 -7.94
N ILE A 224 -1.01 -4.05 -7.03
CA ILE A 224 -0.86 -2.76 -6.33
C ILE A 224 -0.99 -2.95 -4.82
N TRP A 225 -0.16 -2.26 -4.04
CA TRP A 225 -0.17 -2.21 -2.57
C TRP A 225 -0.30 -0.77 -2.05
N ASP A 226 -0.97 -0.55 -0.92
CA ASP A 226 -1.11 0.73 -0.19
C ASP A 226 0.10 1.07 0.71
N ARG A 227 1.24 0.44 0.42
CA ARG A 227 2.48 0.58 1.18
C ARG A 227 3.71 0.39 0.30
N VAL A 228 4.85 0.74 0.84
CA VAL A 228 6.17 0.43 0.28
C VAL A 228 6.47 -1.08 0.44
N LEU A 229 6.82 -1.76 -0.65
CA LEU A 229 7.42 -3.10 -0.63
C LEU A 229 8.90 -3.01 -0.24
N THR A 230 9.34 -3.91 0.62
CA THR A 230 10.75 -4.01 1.02
C THR A 230 11.61 -4.62 -0.09
N THR A 231 12.92 -4.34 -0.10
CA THR A 231 13.87 -4.94 -1.04
C THR A 231 13.90 -6.48 -0.99
N ASN A 232 13.56 -7.10 0.13
CA ASN A 232 13.40 -8.56 0.22
C ASN A 232 12.13 -9.06 -0.47
N GLU A 233 11.02 -8.32 -0.38
CA GLU A 233 9.78 -8.63 -1.11
C GLU A 233 10.01 -8.49 -2.62
N ILE A 234 10.63 -7.39 -3.06
CA ILE A 234 11.01 -7.13 -4.46
C ILE A 234 11.93 -8.23 -5.00
N ALA A 235 12.98 -8.61 -4.25
CA ALA A 235 13.88 -9.69 -4.63
C ALA A 235 13.18 -11.07 -4.67
N THR A 236 12.12 -11.27 -3.88
CA THR A 236 11.33 -12.51 -3.86
C THR A 236 10.34 -12.58 -5.04
N LEU A 237 9.73 -11.47 -5.44
CA LEU A 237 8.88 -11.39 -6.63
C LEU A 237 9.67 -11.70 -7.91
N TYR A 238 10.86 -11.10 -8.05
CA TYR A 238 11.73 -11.34 -9.20
C TYR A 238 12.44 -12.70 -9.15
N ALA A 239 12.92 -13.12 -7.97
CA ALA A 239 13.66 -14.36 -7.73
C ALA A 239 14.71 -14.71 -8.81
N ALA A 240 15.60 -13.76 -9.12
CA ALA A 240 16.65 -13.88 -10.14
C ALA A 240 16.12 -14.27 -11.54
N GLY A 241 14.96 -13.73 -11.93
CA GLY A 241 14.32 -13.97 -13.23
C GLY A 241 13.49 -15.25 -13.31
N ALA A 242 13.58 -16.14 -12.30
CA ALA A 242 12.68 -17.28 -12.20
C ALA A 242 11.26 -16.81 -11.87
N GLY A 243 11.12 -15.98 -10.83
CA GLY A 243 9.84 -15.50 -10.30
C GLY A 243 8.89 -16.61 -9.84
N LYS A 244 7.73 -16.21 -9.33
CA LYS A 244 6.51 -17.02 -9.24
C LYS A 244 5.31 -16.12 -9.46
N ALA A 245 4.22 -16.66 -10.00
CA ALA A 245 2.97 -15.93 -10.08
C ALA A 245 2.55 -15.43 -8.69
N LEU A 246 2.10 -14.18 -8.56
CA LEU A 246 1.80 -13.58 -7.26
C LEU A 246 0.73 -14.39 -6.52
N GLY A 247 -0.31 -14.89 -7.21
CA GLY A 247 -1.31 -15.79 -6.64
C GLY A 247 -0.72 -17.08 -6.01
N THR A 248 0.44 -17.55 -6.48
CA THR A 248 1.16 -18.68 -5.85
C THR A 248 1.87 -18.27 -4.56
N LEU A 249 2.22 -16.99 -4.39
CA LEU A 249 2.86 -16.43 -3.20
C LEU A 249 1.85 -15.97 -2.13
N LEU A 250 0.66 -15.53 -2.54
CA LEU A 250 -0.48 -15.23 -1.66
C LEU A 250 -1.10 -16.50 -1.06
N GLY A 251 -0.86 -17.65 -1.70
CA GLY A 251 -1.45 -18.94 -1.36
C GLY A 251 -2.88 -19.07 -1.88
N ALA A 252 -3.37 -20.30 -1.96
CA ALA A 252 -4.74 -20.55 -2.44
C ALA A 252 -5.76 -20.00 -1.43
N ASP A 253 -6.61 -19.07 -1.89
CA ASP A 253 -7.84 -18.80 -1.18
C ASP A 253 -8.73 -20.05 -1.23
N THR A 254 -9.26 -20.42 -0.07
CA THR A 254 -10.02 -21.64 0.18
C THR A 254 -11.31 -21.37 0.96
N LYS A 255 -11.64 -20.09 1.20
CA LYS A 255 -12.83 -19.68 1.95
C LYS A 255 -13.94 -19.37 0.97
N PRO A 256 -15.12 -20.01 1.06
CA PRO A 256 -16.24 -19.65 0.22
C PRO A 256 -16.89 -18.32 0.61
N PRO A 257 -17.50 -17.61 -0.36
CA PRO A 257 -18.30 -16.43 -0.07
C PRO A 257 -19.53 -16.80 0.76
N ALA A 258 -19.96 -15.89 1.61
CA ALA A 258 -21.07 -16.02 2.56
C ALA A 258 -22.04 -14.84 2.45
N LEU A 259 -23.30 -15.02 2.87
CA LEU A 259 -24.32 -13.96 2.83
C LEU A 259 -24.18 -13.02 4.03
N VAL A 260 -23.91 -11.74 3.75
CA VAL A 260 -23.99 -10.66 4.75
C VAL A 260 -25.42 -10.13 4.86
N GLN A 261 -26.15 -10.04 3.73
CA GLN A 261 -27.43 -9.34 3.70
C GLN A 261 -28.37 -9.88 2.61
N ALA A 262 -29.67 -9.93 2.93
CA ALA A 262 -30.75 -10.05 1.95
C ALA A 262 -31.93 -9.15 2.36
N LEU A 263 -32.29 -8.17 1.53
CA LEU A 263 -33.40 -7.23 1.76
C LEU A 263 -34.24 -7.08 0.48
N THR A 264 -35.48 -6.63 0.58
CA THR A 264 -36.24 -6.23 -0.63
C THR A 264 -35.59 -5.02 -1.30
N ALA A 265 -35.41 -5.06 -2.62
CA ALA A 265 -34.72 -4.03 -3.40
C ALA A 265 -35.63 -2.81 -3.71
N GLY A 266 -36.34 -2.30 -2.70
CA GLY A 266 -37.29 -1.17 -2.81
C GLY A 266 -38.56 -1.45 -3.63
N ASN A 267 -38.70 -2.65 -4.22
CA ASN A 267 -39.81 -3.03 -5.09
C ASN A 267 -40.32 -4.45 -4.76
N PRO A 268 -41.58 -4.81 -5.08
CA PRO A 268 -42.16 -6.11 -4.70
C PRO A 268 -41.53 -7.33 -5.38
N ASN A 269 -40.68 -7.13 -6.39
CA ASN A 269 -40.14 -8.18 -7.24
C ASN A 269 -38.61 -8.28 -7.18
N GLY A 270 -37.94 -7.63 -6.22
CA GLY A 270 -36.50 -7.64 -6.11
C GLY A 270 -36.02 -7.91 -4.69
N VAL A 271 -34.96 -8.70 -4.56
CA VAL A 271 -34.22 -8.92 -3.32
C VAL A 271 -32.76 -8.56 -3.58
N LEU A 272 -32.26 -7.50 -2.94
CA LEU A 272 -30.84 -7.17 -2.93
C LEU A 272 -30.12 -8.16 -2.01
N VAL A 273 -29.07 -8.80 -2.51
CA VAL A 273 -28.29 -9.82 -1.83
C VAL A 273 -26.82 -9.41 -1.86
N VAL A 274 -26.18 -9.41 -0.69
CA VAL A 274 -24.79 -8.94 -0.51
C VAL A 274 -23.97 -10.05 0.13
N PHE A 275 -22.81 -10.32 -0.45
CA PHE A 275 -21.81 -11.27 0.01
C PHE A 275 -20.72 -10.55 0.82
N ASN A 276 -19.96 -11.27 1.65
CA ASN A 276 -18.85 -10.71 2.45
C ASN A 276 -17.60 -10.42 1.62
N GLU A 277 -17.56 -10.90 0.39
CA GLU A 277 -16.41 -10.88 -0.52
C GLU A 277 -16.92 -10.93 -1.97
N ILE A 278 -16.01 -10.79 -2.93
CA ILE A 278 -16.35 -10.61 -4.35
C ILE A 278 -16.66 -11.93 -5.00
N VAL A 279 -17.77 -11.98 -5.75
CA VAL A 279 -18.29 -13.21 -6.33
C VAL A 279 -18.12 -13.24 -7.83
N SER A 280 -17.67 -14.39 -8.36
CA SER A 280 -17.57 -14.68 -9.79
C SER A 280 -18.90 -14.41 -10.47
N LEU A 281 -18.98 -13.35 -11.29
CA LEU A 281 -20.21 -12.92 -11.96
C LEU A 281 -20.91 -14.04 -12.73
N ALA A 282 -20.15 -14.94 -13.34
CA ALA A 282 -20.67 -16.10 -14.08
C ALA A 282 -21.53 -17.04 -13.23
N THR A 283 -21.26 -17.13 -11.93
CA THR A 283 -22.03 -17.92 -10.97
C THR A 283 -22.98 -17.05 -10.13
N ALA A 284 -22.57 -15.83 -9.77
CA ALA A 284 -23.37 -14.90 -8.99
C ALA A 284 -24.66 -14.48 -9.72
N THR A 285 -24.62 -14.31 -11.04
CA THR A 285 -25.79 -13.92 -11.86
C THR A 285 -26.62 -15.11 -12.34
N ASN A 286 -26.15 -16.35 -12.14
CA ASN A 286 -26.90 -17.55 -12.50
C ASN A 286 -28.12 -17.69 -11.59
N LYS A 287 -29.31 -17.40 -12.10
CA LYS A 287 -30.52 -17.38 -11.26
C LYS A 287 -30.85 -18.70 -10.54
N ASN A 288 -30.38 -19.84 -11.04
CA ASN A 288 -30.64 -21.16 -10.44
C ASN A 288 -29.90 -21.33 -9.10
N ASN A 289 -28.91 -20.47 -8.84
CA ASN A 289 -28.20 -20.37 -7.57
C ASN A 289 -29.04 -19.72 -6.46
N TYR A 290 -30.25 -19.24 -6.76
CA TYR A 290 -31.12 -18.54 -5.81
C TYR A 290 -32.54 -19.10 -5.86
N ALA A 291 -33.13 -19.33 -4.69
CA ALA A 291 -34.52 -19.73 -4.56
C ALA A 291 -35.16 -19.01 -3.37
N VAL A 292 -36.45 -18.66 -3.48
CA VAL A 292 -37.22 -18.09 -2.36
C VAL A 292 -38.40 -19.02 -2.05
N ASN A 293 -38.69 -19.22 -0.76
CA ASN A 293 -39.80 -20.06 -0.34
C ASN A 293 -41.19 -19.42 -0.60
N ASN A 294 -42.26 -20.05 -0.08
CA ASN A 294 -43.64 -19.55 -0.17
C ASN A 294 -44.16 -19.34 -1.61
N GLY A 295 -43.64 -20.12 -2.57
CA GLY A 295 -44.06 -20.08 -3.97
C GLY A 295 -43.49 -18.90 -4.79
N VAL A 296 -42.42 -18.26 -4.31
CA VAL A 296 -41.75 -17.14 -4.98
C VAL A 296 -40.67 -17.66 -5.92
N THR A 297 -40.91 -17.54 -7.22
CA THR A 297 -39.94 -17.96 -8.25
C THR A 297 -38.88 -16.87 -8.45
N VAL A 298 -37.60 -17.24 -8.53
CA VAL A 298 -36.54 -16.35 -9.01
C VAL A 298 -36.57 -16.30 -10.54
N ASN A 299 -36.84 -15.12 -11.09
CA ASN A 299 -37.00 -14.88 -12.51
C ASN A 299 -35.66 -14.64 -13.22
N SER A 300 -34.79 -13.83 -12.60
CA SER A 300 -33.42 -13.52 -13.03
C SER A 300 -32.59 -13.03 -11.84
N VAL A 301 -31.27 -12.99 -11.98
CA VAL A 301 -30.37 -12.39 -10.99
C VAL A 301 -29.41 -11.48 -11.76
N SER A 302 -29.45 -10.19 -11.49
CA SER A 302 -28.58 -9.19 -12.10
C SER A 302 -27.43 -8.83 -11.16
N PRO A 303 -26.22 -8.58 -11.65
CA PRO A 303 -25.11 -8.18 -10.79
C PRO A 303 -25.37 -6.82 -10.15
N GLY A 304 -24.86 -6.62 -8.94
CA GLY A 304 -24.77 -5.33 -8.27
C GLY A 304 -23.53 -4.55 -8.72
N GLN A 305 -23.44 -3.27 -8.33
CA GLN A 305 -22.42 -2.35 -8.84
C GLN A 305 -20.98 -2.68 -8.37
N ASN A 306 -20.82 -3.43 -7.27
CA ASN A 306 -19.53 -3.57 -6.57
C ASN A 306 -18.96 -5.01 -6.59
N GLY A 307 -19.42 -5.90 -7.49
CA GLY A 307 -18.91 -7.28 -7.63
C GLY A 307 -19.23 -8.26 -6.49
N ASN A 308 -19.43 -7.79 -5.26
CA ASN A 308 -19.81 -8.57 -4.07
C ASN A 308 -21.33 -8.64 -3.81
N SER A 309 -22.16 -8.27 -4.76
CA SER A 309 -23.62 -8.18 -4.57
C SER A 309 -24.39 -8.46 -5.86
N VAL A 310 -25.66 -8.84 -5.70
CA VAL A 310 -26.60 -9.09 -6.79
C VAL A 310 -28.00 -8.63 -6.42
N VAL A 311 -28.84 -8.35 -7.43
CA VAL A 311 -30.28 -8.17 -7.27
C VAL A 311 -31.00 -9.39 -7.83
N VAL A 312 -31.57 -10.18 -6.92
CA VAL A 312 -32.37 -11.37 -7.20
C VAL A 312 -33.79 -10.94 -7.52
N ASN A 313 -34.12 -10.93 -8.81
CA ASN A 313 -35.44 -10.54 -9.28
C ASN A 313 -36.39 -11.74 -9.22
N THR A 314 -37.51 -11.58 -8.53
CA THR A 314 -38.48 -12.62 -8.19
C THR A 314 -39.87 -12.33 -8.75
N THR A 315 -40.77 -13.31 -8.68
CA THR A 315 -42.22 -13.04 -8.72
C THR A 315 -42.62 -12.19 -7.53
N ALA A 316 -43.67 -11.38 -7.67
CA ALA A 316 -44.09 -10.43 -6.65
C ALA A 316 -44.24 -11.11 -5.28
N LEU A 317 -43.40 -10.67 -4.34
CA LEU A 317 -43.54 -10.90 -2.92
C LEU A 317 -44.90 -10.32 -2.48
N ALA A 318 -45.50 -10.94 -1.48
CA ALA A 318 -46.73 -10.45 -0.86
C ALA A 318 -46.41 -9.83 0.51
N PRO A 319 -47.06 -8.73 0.92
CA PRO A 319 -46.88 -8.19 2.26
C PRO A 319 -47.38 -9.15 3.36
N GLY A 320 -46.58 -9.34 4.41
CA GLY A 320 -46.95 -10.11 5.62
C GLY A 320 -46.17 -11.42 5.87
N PRO A 321 -46.05 -12.35 4.91
CA PRO A 321 -45.28 -13.59 5.09
C PRO A 321 -43.78 -13.35 5.27
N VAL A 322 -43.15 -14.16 6.12
CA VAL A 322 -41.69 -14.27 6.18
C VAL A 322 -41.21 -15.19 5.07
N TYR A 323 -40.46 -14.62 4.15
CA TYR A 323 -39.74 -15.30 3.08
C TYR A 323 -38.37 -15.78 3.55
N THR A 324 -37.83 -16.78 2.86
CA THR A 324 -36.50 -17.32 3.07
C THR A 324 -35.84 -17.45 1.71
N LEU A 325 -34.88 -16.57 1.45
CA LEU A 325 -33.93 -16.73 0.34
C LEU A 325 -33.01 -17.91 0.68
N THR A 326 -32.68 -18.71 -0.32
CA THR A 326 -31.74 -19.82 -0.27
C THR A 326 -30.76 -19.64 -1.42
N VAL A 327 -29.47 -19.49 -1.11
CA VAL A 327 -28.39 -19.29 -2.08
C VAL A 327 -27.49 -20.54 -2.10
N ASN A 328 -27.03 -20.90 -3.29
CA ASN A 328 -26.24 -22.09 -3.62
C ASN A 328 -25.30 -21.73 -4.77
N GLY A 329 -24.17 -22.41 -4.96
CA GLY A 329 -23.49 -22.43 -6.27
C GLY A 329 -22.86 -21.13 -6.77
N VAL A 330 -22.99 -20.01 -6.05
CA VAL A 330 -22.24 -18.76 -6.27
C VAL A 330 -20.80 -18.99 -5.82
N GLN A 331 -19.82 -18.61 -6.63
CA GLN A 331 -18.40 -18.73 -6.33
C GLN A 331 -17.78 -17.37 -6.05
N ASP A 332 -16.69 -17.32 -5.29
CA ASP A 332 -15.76 -16.20 -5.30
C ASP A 332 -14.97 -16.15 -6.62
N VAL A 333 -14.02 -15.22 -6.75
CA VAL A 333 -13.11 -15.12 -7.90
C VAL A 333 -12.01 -16.18 -7.93
N ALA A 334 -11.71 -16.83 -6.80
CA ALA A 334 -10.77 -17.96 -6.68
C ALA A 334 -11.42 -19.33 -7.00
N GLY A 335 -12.75 -19.39 -7.11
CA GLY A 335 -13.54 -20.57 -7.43
C GLY A 335 -14.18 -21.30 -6.23
N ASN A 336 -14.02 -20.83 -4.99
CA ASN A 336 -14.67 -21.50 -3.85
C ASN A 336 -16.17 -21.16 -3.84
N THR A 337 -17.01 -22.17 -3.60
CA THR A 337 -18.46 -22.08 -3.81
C THR A 337 -19.21 -21.88 -2.50
N ILE A 338 -20.04 -20.83 -2.40
CA ILE A 338 -20.90 -20.52 -1.25
C ILE A 338 -21.53 -21.77 -0.66
N ALA A 339 -21.53 -21.86 0.67
CA ALA A 339 -22.13 -22.97 1.39
C ALA A 339 -23.54 -23.26 0.87
N ALA A 340 -23.78 -24.52 0.48
CA ALA A 340 -25.03 -24.91 -0.15
C ALA A 340 -26.21 -24.68 0.80
N ASN A 341 -27.27 -24.07 0.29
CA ASN A 341 -28.44 -23.63 1.03
C ASN A 341 -28.17 -22.58 2.11
N THR A 342 -27.21 -21.68 1.90
CA THR A 342 -27.07 -20.47 2.73
C THR A 342 -28.38 -19.70 2.68
N ARG A 343 -28.98 -19.45 3.85
CA ARG A 343 -30.36 -18.92 3.95
C ARG A 343 -30.38 -17.58 4.64
N ALA A 344 -31.22 -16.69 4.13
CA ALA A 344 -31.55 -15.41 4.76
C ALA A 344 -33.07 -15.23 4.79
N GLN A 345 -33.61 -14.82 5.94
CA GLN A 345 -35.03 -14.50 6.07
C GLN A 345 -35.29 -13.01 5.89
N PHE A 346 -36.39 -12.68 5.21
CA PHE A 346 -36.83 -11.32 4.96
C PHE A 346 -38.36 -11.32 4.80
N TYR A 347 -39.02 -10.18 4.98
CA TYR A 347 -40.47 -10.06 4.77
C TYR A 347 -40.79 -8.71 4.17
N GLN A 348 -41.97 -8.60 3.56
CA GLN A 348 -42.42 -7.37 2.95
C GLN A 348 -43.47 -6.69 3.83
N VAL A 349 -43.29 -5.40 4.10
CA VAL A 349 -44.25 -4.52 4.77
C VAL A 349 -44.72 -3.47 3.76
N GLY A 350 -45.97 -3.02 3.87
CA GLY A 350 -46.62 -2.23 2.81
C GLY A 350 -46.00 -0.85 2.55
N GLY A 351 -45.00 -0.81 1.66
CA GLY A 351 -44.45 0.41 1.09
C GLY A 351 -43.32 1.10 1.88
N VAL A 352 -42.93 0.58 3.06
CA VAL A 352 -41.82 1.14 3.86
C VAL A 352 -40.89 0.02 4.34
N ILE A 353 -39.59 0.34 4.36
CA ILE A 353 -38.45 -0.57 4.61
C ILE A 353 -38.30 -0.87 6.11
N GLU A 354 -38.04 -2.12 6.49
CA GLU A 354 -37.30 -2.42 7.73
C GLU A 354 -36.55 -3.76 7.70
N ARG A 355 -35.59 -3.93 8.61
CA ARG A 355 -34.46 -4.87 8.57
C ARG A 355 -34.59 -6.03 9.56
N ARG A 356 -34.24 -7.25 9.14
CA ARG A 356 -33.56 -8.27 9.98
C ARG A 356 -33.01 -9.44 9.17
N VAL A 357 -31.86 -9.98 9.60
CA VAL A 357 -31.21 -11.22 9.10
C VAL A 357 -30.80 -12.03 10.33
N PHE A 358 -30.86 -13.36 10.22
CA PHE A 358 -30.09 -14.28 11.07
C PHE A 358 -29.45 -15.33 10.15
N ASP A 359 -28.14 -15.50 10.27
CA ASP A 359 -27.42 -16.64 9.69
C ASP A 359 -27.84 -17.92 10.44
N VAL A 360 -28.03 -19.01 9.70
CA VAL A 360 -28.33 -20.34 10.25
C VAL A 360 -27.55 -21.39 9.46
N THR A 361 -26.24 -21.42 9.68
CA THR A 361 -25.42 -22.59 9.39
C THR A 361 -25.82 -23.75 10.32
N GLY A 362 -26.65 -24.67 9.83
CA GLY A 362 -26.85 -26.00 10.43
C GLY A 362 -27.94 -26.16 11.52
N GLY A 363 -28.80 -25.17 11.76
CA GLY A 363 -29.87 -25.23 12.78
C GLY A 363 -31.31 -25.34 12.23
N THR A 364 -32.20 -26.01 12.97
CA THR A 364 -33.64 -25.98 12.68
C THR A 364 -34.23 -24.61 13.01
N LEU A 365 -34.90 -23.95 12.05
CA LEU A 365 -35.63 -22.71 12.30
C LEU A 365 -36.76 -22.93 13.33
N ALA A 366 -36.62 -22.34 14.51
CA ALA A 366 -37.70 -22.30 15.50
C ALA A 366 -38.85 -21.43 14.98
N ALA A 367 -40.05 -21.99 14.91
CA ALA A 367 -41.22 -21.29 14.39
C ALA A 367 -41.66 -20.15 15.33
N LEU A 368 -41.50 -18.90 14.87
CA LEU A 368 -42.06 -17.72 15.55
C LEU A 368 -43.60 -17.82 15.55
N THR A 369 -44.23 -17.47 16.67
CA THR A 369 -45.68 -17.66 16.84
C THR A 369 -46.49 -16.43 16.44
N ASN A 370 -47.74 -16.65 16.03
CA ASN A 370 -48.67 -15.62 15.51
C ASN A 370 -48.97 -14.43 16.46
N SER A 371 -48.48 -14.41 17.70
CA SER A 371 -48.61 -13.25 18.59
C SER A 371 -47.67 -12.09 18.23
N GLN A 372 -46.56 -12.37 17.53
CA GLN A 372 -45.52 -11.38 17.19
C GLN A 372 -45.78 -10.65 15.85
N LEU A 373 -46.92 -10.89 15.19
CA LEU A 373 -47.19 -10.50 13.79
C LEU A 373 -48.36 -9.49 13.60
N ARG A 374 -48.66 -8.62 14.57
CA ARG A 374 -49.74 -7.62 14.44
C ARG A 374 -49.23 -6.18 14.49
N HIS A 375 -49.11 -5.55 13.32
CA HIS A 375 -49.95 -4.40 12.94
C HIS A 375 -49.95 -4.20 11.39
N PRO A 376 -50.99 -3.58 10.80
CA PRO A 376 -51.41 -3.92 9.43
C PRO A 376 -51.12 -2.85 8.37
N ILE A 377 -50.84 -3.28 7.13
CA ILE A 377 -50.92 -2.43 5.92
C ILE A 377 -51.64 -3.22 4.80
N SER A 378 -52.37 -2.53 3.92
CA SER A 378 -53.23 -3.14 2.89
C SER A 378 -53.00 -2.56 1.47
N ARG A 379 -53.30 -3.38 0.44
CA ARG A 379 -53.59 -3.08 -1.00
C ARG A 379 -52.53 -3.40 -2.10
N LEU A 380 -52.70 -4.58 -2.74
CA LEU A 380 -52.92 -4.87 -4.20
C LEU A 380 -51.88 -4.58 -5.32
N ARG A 381 -51.66 -5.59 -6.20
CA ARG A 381 -51.77 -5.58 -7.70
C ARG A 381 -51.74 -7.04 -8.29
N HIS A 382 -52.06 -7.24 -9.59
CA HIS A 382 -52.64 -8.50 -10.14
C HIS A 382 -51.83 -9.31 -11.21
N ARG A 383 -52.32 -10.51 -11.57
CA ARG A 383 -51.79 -11.49 -12.57
C ARG A 383 -52.32 -11.23 -14.01
N PRO A 384 -51.72 -11.79 -15.10
CA PRO A 384 -52.20 -11.58 -16.47
C PRO A 384 -53.60 -12.12 -16.74
N THR A 385 -54.40 -11.35 -17.48
CA THR A 385 -55.84 -11.58 -17.71
C THR A 385 -56.23 -11.46 -19.18
N ASN A 386 -57.44 -11.92 -19.48
CA ASN A 386 -58.10 -11.61 -20.75
C ASN A 386 -58.27 -10.10 -20.92
N GLY A 387 -58.05 -9.58 -22.13
CA GLY A 387 -58.38 -8.21 -22.50
C GLY A 387 -57.44 -7.63 -23.55
N ASN A 388 -57.59 -6.33 -23.81
CA ASN A 388 -56.80 -5.60 -24.80
C ASN A 388 -55.48 -5.12 -24.19
N TYR A 389 -54.37 -5.43 -24.86
CA TYR A 389 -53.04 -4.96 -24.53
C TYR A 389 -52.57 -4.01 -25.63
N VAL A 390 -51.80 -2.99 -25.25
CA VAL A 390 -51.04 -2.17 -26.21
C VAL A 390 -49.58 -2.52 -26.02
N PHE A 391 -48.90 -2.96 -27.07
CA PHE A 391 -47.47 -3.25 -27.07
C PHE A 391 -46.69 -2.04 -27.56
N PHE A 392 -45.55 -1.77 -26.93
CA PHE A 392 -44.65 -0.67 -27.25
C PHE A 392 -43.26 -1.22 -27.58
N ILE A 393 -42.55 -0.59 -28.51
CA ILE A 393 -41.14 -0.86 -28.81
C ILE A 393 -40.31 0.42 -28.63
N SER A 394 -39.09 0.26 -28.14
CA SER A 394 -38.06 1.30 -28.04
C SER A 394 -36.77 0.67 -28.57
N SER A 395 -36.13 1.34 -29.53
CA SER A 395 -34.87 0.87 -30.12
C SER A 395 -34.05 2.07 -30.58
N ASP A 396 -32.72 1.98 -30.58
CA ASP A 396 -31.80 3.02 -31.05
C ASP A 396 -31.47 2.90 -32.54
N ASP A 397 -32.04 1.90 -33.20
CA ASP A 397 -32.14 1.81 -34.65
C ASP A 397 -33.52 1.25 -35.08
N PRO A 398 -33.87 1.30 -36.38
CA PRO A 398 -35.13 0.77 -36.88
C PRO A 398 -35.34 -0.71 -36.52
N SER A 399 -36.53 -1.03 -36.01
CA SER A 399 -36.84 -2.38 -35.51
C SER A 399 -38.32 -2.72 -35.57
N ASN A 400 -38.63 -4.01 -35.56
CA ASN A 400 -39.94 -4.58 -35.80
C ASN A 400 -40.32 -5.57 -34.69
N LEU A 401 -41.44 -5.32 -33.99
CA LEU A 401 -42.00 -6.20 -32.97
C LEU A 401 -43.04 -7.14 -33.57
N PHE A 402 -42.85 -8.44 -33.40
CA PHE A 402 -43.75 -9.50 -33.84
C PHE A 402 -44.39 -10.26 -32.68
N LEU A 403 -45.66 -10.60 -32.83
CA LEU A 403 -46.41 -11.49 -31.94
C LEU A 403 -47.22 -12.48 -32.78
N SER A 404 -47.30 -13.74 -32.38
CA SER A 404 -48.14 -14.74 -33.05
C SER A 404 -49.54 -14.84 -32.46
N THR A 405 -50.46 -15.43 -33.23
CA THR A 405 -51.85 -15.67 -32.80
C THR A 405 -52.02 -16.90 -31.89
N ASP A 406 -50.97 -17.71 -31.72
CA ASP A 406 -50.90 -18.90 -30.87
C ASP A 406 -49.44 -19.27 -30.53
N GLU A 407 -49.18 -20.41 -29.90
CA GLU A 407 -47.84 -20.83 -29.47
C GLU A 407 -46.89 -21.26 -30.61
N ASN A 408 -47.33 -21.26 -31.87
CA ASN A 408 -46.48 -21.64 -33.00
C ASN A 408 -45.76 -20.42 -33.57
N PRO A 409 -44.41 -20.39 -33.59
CA PRO A 409 -43.63 -19.28 -34.17
C PRO A 409 -43.97 -18.94 -35.62
N ALA A 410 -44.46 -19.92 -36.40
CA ALA A 410 -44.84 -19.71 -37.80
C ALA A 410 -46.03 -18.73 -37.98
N ASN A 411 -46.82 -18.48 -36.93
CA ASN A 411 -48.04 -17.66 -36.98
C ASN A 411 -47.82 -16.19 -36.58
N LYS A 412 -46.56 -15.71 -36.54
CA LYS A 412 -46.21 -14.34 -36.15
C LYS A 412 -46.74 -13.24 -37.09
N LYS A 413 -47.09 -12.09 -36.51
CA LYS A 413 -47.62 -10.87 -37.15
C LYS A 413 -46.87 -9.65 -36.64
N LEU A 414 -46.61 -8.68 -37.52
CA LEU A 414 -46.00 -7.41 -37.16
C LEU A 414 -47.01 -6.52 -36.42
N ILE A 415 -46.63 -5.99 -35.25
CA ILE A 415 -47.54 -5.25 -34.38
C ILE A 415 -47.09 -3.85 -33.99
N ALA A 416 -45.79 -3.54 -33.98
CA ALA A 416 -45.26 -2.18 -33.76
C ALA A 416 -43.85 -2.07 -34.39
N ALA A 417 -43.38 -0.85 -34.64
CA ALA A 417 -42.04 -0.60 -35.17
C ALA A 417 -41.40 0.68 -34.60
N GLU A 418 -40.10 0.62 -34.33
CA GLU A 418 -39.28 1.82 -34.19
C GLU A 418 -38.84 2.23 -35.61
N THR A 419 -39.00 3.51 -35.95
CA THR A 419 -38.81 4.00 -37.34
C THR A 419 -37.49 4.73 -37.56
N VAL A 420 -36.90 5.29 -36.50
CA VAL A 420 -35.63 6.01 -36.55
C VAL A 420 -34.78 5.54 -35.37
N TRP A 421 -34.82 6.22 -34.22
CA TRP A 421 -34.10 5.81 -33.01
C TRP A 421 -34.64 6.48 -31.74
N SER A 422 -34.44 5.81 -30.60
CA SER A 422 -34.83 6.24 -29.27
C SER A 422 -33.84 5.74 -28.21
N ASN A 423 -33.55 6.57 -27.21
CA ASN A 423 -32.71 6.16 -26.07
C ASN A 423 -33.39 5.04 -25.28
N THR A 424 -32.60 4.33 -24.46
CA THR A 424 -33.03 3.15 -23.71
C THR A 424 -34.34 3.35 -22.95
N ARG A 425 -35.39 2.63 -23.38
CA ARG A 425 -36.73 2.63 -22.76
C ARG A 425 -37.47 3.97 -22.84
N GLN A 426 -37.24 4.78 -23.88
CA GLN A 426 -38.19 5.84 -24.24
C GLN A 426 -39.38 5.21 -24.97
N TRP A 427 -40.54 5.17 -24.34
CA TRP A 427 -41.76 4.54 -24.86
C TRP A 427 -42.72 5.57 -25.47
N ASN A 428 -42.85 6.73 -24.82
CA ASN A 428 -43.74 7.82 -25.19
C ASN A 428 -42.99 9.05 -25.72
N THR A 429 -41.67 9.09 -25.58
CA THR A 429 -40.78 10.02 -26.29
C THR A 429 -39.83 9.26 -27.21
N SER A 430 -38.98 10.00 -27.92
CA SER A 430 -37.90 9.49 -28.75
C SER A 430 -36.71 10.44 -28.70
N GLY A 431 -35.51 9.90 -28.92
CA GLY A 431 -34.28 10.69 -29.01
C GLY A 431 -34.05 11.23 -30.41
N GLY A 432 -34.32 10.41 -31.43
CA GLY A 432 -34.51 10.84 -32.80
C GLY A 432 -35.94 11.32 -33.04
N ASN A 433 -36.20 11.90 -34.22
CA ASN A 433 -37.56 12.26 -34.65
C ASN A 433 -38.38 11.03 -35.12
N SER A 434 -38.39 9.95 -34.33
CA SER A 434 -39.19 8.75 -34.59
C SER A 434 -40.68 9.04 -34.57
N ASP A 435 -41.44 8.31 -35.40
CA ASP A 435 -42.90 8.31 -35.33
C ASP A 435 -43.37 7.57 -34.07
N LEU A 436 -43.75 8.33 -33.04
CA LEU A 436 -44.29 7.84 -31.78
C LEU A 436 -45.59 7.02 -31.95
N THR A 437 -46.34 7.22 -33.05
CA THR A 437 -47.55 6.43 -33.33
C THR A 437 -47.20 5.04 -33.89
N ALA A 438 -46.04 4.89 -34.52
CA ALA A 438 -45.57 3.60 -35.02
C ALA A 438 -44.99 2.69 -33.92
N LYS A 439 -44.46 3.29 -32.86
CA LYS A 439 -43.88 2.60 -31.70
C LYS A 439 -44.89 1.82 -30.86
N ARG A 440 -46.20 1.96 -31.10
CA ARG A 440 -47.28 1.40 -30.28
C ARG A 440 -48.37 0.68 -31.10
N SER A 441 -48.79 -0.50 -30.65
CA SER A 441 -49.59 -1.43 -31.45
C SER A 441 -51.07 -1.07 -31.63
N ASP A 442 -51.55 -0.05 -30.92
CA ASP A 442 -52.91 0.53 -31.02
C ASP A 442 -52.98 1.73 -31.98
N GLN A 443 -51.84 2.24 -32.45
CA GLN A 443 -51.78 3.35 -33.40
C GLN A 443 -50.95 3.04 -34.65
N TYR A 444 -50.14 1.98 -34.63
CA TYR A 444 -49.30 1.59 -35.76
C TYR A 444 -50.10 1.17 -37.00
N ALA A 445 -50.21 2.08 -37.96
CA ALA A 445 -50.90 1.89 -39.23
C ALA A 445 -50.35 0.74 -40.10
N GLY A 446 -49.12 0.26 -39.82
CA GLY A 446 -48.49 -0.87 -40.52
C GLY A 446 -48.78 -2.25 -39.91
N THR A 447 -49.65 -2.36 -38.91
CA THR A 447 -49.92 -3.66 -38.27
C THR A 447 -50.51 -4.69 -39.24
N THR A 448 -50.02 -5.93 -39.14
CA THR A 448 -50.56 -7.09 -39.87
C THR A 448 -51.39 -8.02 -38.96
N TRP A 449 -51.72 -7.55 -37.75
CA TRP A 449 -52.58 -8.26 -36.81
C TRP A 449 -54.02 -8.38 -37.37
N PRO A 450 -54.74 -9.51 -37.17
CA PRO A 450 -56.08 -9.71 -37.75
C PRO A 450 -57.13 -8.66 -37.36
N THR A 451 -56.96 -8.01 -36.21
CA THR A 451 -57.77 -6.90 -35.73
C THR A 451 -56.90 -5.65 -35.62
N ALA A 452 -56.96 -4.77 -36.63
CA ALA A 452 -56.17 -3.55 -36.67
C ALA A 452 -56.31 -2.76 -35.36
N ASN A 453 -55.17 -2.30 -34.82
CA ASN A 453 -55.08 -1.45 -33.64
C ASN A 453 -55.71 -2.04 -32.35
N THR A 454 -55.97 -3.35 -32.27
CA THR A 454 -56.50 -3.99 -31.06
C THR A 454 -55.95 -5.40 -30.90
N ILE A 455 -55.08 -5.60 -29.89
CA ILE A 455 -54.50 -6.90 -29.55
C ILE A 455 -55.17 -7.44 -28.29
N THR A 456 -56.21 -8.27 -28.48
CA THR A 456 -56.87 -8.98 -27.39
C THR A 456 -56.15 -10.29 -27.10
N LEU A 457 -55.58 -10.43 -25.89
CA LEU A 457 -54.95 -11.67 -25.44
C LEU A 457 -55.84 -12.43 -24.46
N VAL A 458 -55.67 -13.75 -24.40
CA VAL A 458 -56.39 -14.65 -23.49
C VAL A 458 -55.43 -15.15 -22.41
N GLY A 459 -55.75 -14.87 -21.15
CA GLY A 459 -54.93 -15.27 -20.01
C GLY A 459 -54.77 -16.80 -19.94
N GLY A 460 -53.53 -17.26 -19.77
CA GLY A 460 -53.18 -18.69 -19.75
C GLY A 460 -52.96 -19.34 -21.11
N ARG A 461 -53.22 -18.65 -22.22
CA ARG A 461 -52.84 -19.12 -23.57
C ARG A 461 -51.38 -18.71 -23.85
N ARG A 462 -50.60 -19.63 -24.43
CA ARG A 462 -49.23 -19.34 -24.88
C ARG A 462 -49.22 -18.72 -26.27
N TYR A 463 -48.26 -17.82 -26.46
CA TYR A 463 -47.99 -17.09 -27.70
C TYR A 463 -46.47 -17.04 -27.91
N TYR A 464 -46.04 -16.86 -29.14
CA TYR A 464 -44.65 -16.60 -29.50
C TYR A 464 -44.47 -15.10 -29.80
N ILE A 465 -43.41 -14.51 -29.23
CA ILE A 465 -43.08 -13.10 -29.38
C ILE A 465 -41.62 -12.99 -29.81
N GLU A 466 -41.32 -12.05 -30.70
CA GLU A 466 -40.02 -11.90 -31.35
C GLU A 466 -39.80 -10.43 -31.69
N VAL A 467 -38.57 -9.94 -31.59
CA VAL A 467 -38.18 -8.63 -32.12
C VAL A 467 -37.07 -8.84 -33.13
N ILE A 468 -37.16 -8.14 -34.27
CA ILE A 468 -36.08 -8.05 -35.26
C ILE A 468 -35.60 -6.59 -35.25
N HIS A 469 -34.32 -6.40 -34.95
CA HIS A 469 -33.64 -5.10 -34.93
C HIS A 469 -32.51 -5.14 -35.98
N THR A 470 -32.23 -3.99 -36.59
CA THR A 470 -31.13 -3.81 -37.55
C THR A 470 -30.28 -2.62 -37.14
N GLU A 471 -29.06 -2.90 -36.68
CA GLU A 471 -28.10 -1.94 -36.15
C GLU A 471 -27.51 -1.01 -37.23
N GLY A 472 -27.26 0.24 -36.86
CA GLY A 472 -26.69 1.31 -37.67
C GLY A 472 -25.34 1.79 -37.12
N THR A 473 -25.33 2.92 -36.43
CA THR A 473 -24.16 3.46 -35.72
C THR A 473 -24.61 4.23 -34.48
N GLY A 474 -24.25 3.78 -33.27
CA GLY A 474 -24.72 4.40 -32.04
C GLY A 474 -24.33 3.63 -30.79
N GLY A 475 -25.24 3.60 -29.80
CA GLY A 475 -25.26 2.57 -28.76
C GLY A 475 -26.22 1.44 -29.15
N ASP A 476 -26.35 0.43 -28.29
CA ASP A 476 -27.14 -0.78 -28.55
C ASP A 476 -28.31 -0.96 -27.56
N ASN A 477 -29.55 -0.84 -28.04
CA ASN A 477 -30.73 -1.22 -27.30
C ASN A 477 -31.91 -1.62 -28.20
N VAL A 478 -32.56 -2.73 -27.83
CA VAL A 478 -33.91 -3.02 -28.29
C VAL A 478 -34.74 -3.58 -27.15
N ALA A 479 -35.92 -3.01 -26.93
CA ALA A 479 -36.80 -3.36 -25.83
C ALA A 479 -38.26 -3.27 -26.23
N ALA A 480 -39.10 -4.14 -25.67
CA ALA A 480 -40.55 -4.10 -25.83
C ALA A 480 -41.25 -4.12 -24.47
N THR A 481 -42.30 -3.31 -24.31
CA THR A 481 -43.17 -3.29 -23.12
C THR A 481 -44.65 -3.38 -23.52
N TRP A 482 -45.56 -3.38 -22.54
CA TRP A 482 -47.01 -3.31 -22.79
C TRP A 482 -47.73 -2.41 -21.78
N THR A 483 -48.96 -2.00 -22.11
CA THR A 483 -50.02 -1.75 -21.12
C THR A 483 -50.97 -2.92 -21.06
N THR A 484 -51.46 -3.23 -19.86
CA THR A 484 -52.49 -4.24 -19.63
C THR A 484 -53.88 -3.59 -19.57
N PRO A 485 -54.98 -4.36 -19.63
CA PRO A 485 -56.36 -3.84 -19.56
C PRO A 485 -56.72 -3.07 -18.27
N PHE A 486 -55.81 -3.00 -17.29
CA PHE A 486 -56.03 -2.40 -15.98
C PHE A 486 -55.03 -1.28 -15.63
N ASP A 487 -54.08 -0.99 -16.51
CA ASP A 487 -53.13 0.11 -16.28
C ASP A 487 -53.81 1.45 -16.57
N ALA A 488 -53.51 2.45 -15.74
CA ALA A 488 -54.20 3.74 -15.75
C ALA A 488 -53.73 4.71 -16.85
N GLY A 489 -52.87 4.25 -17.76
CA GLY A 489 -52.27 5.05 -18.84
C GLY A 489 -51.08 4.34 -19.48
N ASP A 490 -50.48 5.00 -20.47
CA ASP A 490 -49.30 4.54 -21.20
C ASP A 490 -48.03 4.48 -20.31
N PRO A 491 -47.02 3.66 -20.65
CA PRO A 491 -45.87 3.43 -19.78
C PRO A 491 -44.92 4.63 -19.84
N ALA A 492 -44.63 5.25 -18.69
CA ALA A 492 -43.68 6.36 -18.62
C ALA A 492 -42.26 5.93 -19.06
N ASP A 493 -41.50 6.84 -19.68
CA ASP A 493 -40.14 6.55 -20.14
C ASP A 493 -39.26 6.05 -18.97
N GLY A 494 -38.41 5.07 -19.26
CA GLY A 494 -37.63 4.32 -18.27
C GLY A 494 -38.36 3.13 -17.65
N ALA A 495 -39.68 2.99 -17.84
CA ALA A 495 -40.44 1.83 -17.35
C ALA A 495 -39.90 0.50 -17.92
N SER A 496 -40.04 -0.58 -17.16
CA SER A 496 -39.47 -1.88 -17.50
C SER A 496 -40.11 -2.52 -18.74
N PRO A 497 -39.34 -3.29 -19.54
CA PRO A 497 -39.87 -4.14 -20.62
C PRO A 497 -40.63 -5.37 -20.08
N ILE A 498 -41.25 -6.14 -20.99
CA ILE A 498 -41.91 -7.41 -20.66
C ILE A 498 -40.90 -8.35 -20.01
N THR A 499 -41.17 -8.79 -18.78
CA THR A 499 -40.21 -9.60 -18.01
C THR A 499 -40.29 -11.09 -18.35
N GLY A 500 -39.19 -11.82 -18.11
CA GLY A 500 -39.12 -13.28 -18.30
C GLY A 500 -40.11 -14.10 -17.46
N ALA A 501 -40.84 -13.48 -16.52
CA ALA A 501 -41.97 -14.09 -15.83
C ALA A 501 -43.15 -14.46 -16.78
N TYR A 502 -43.09 -14.01 -18.03
CA TYR A 502 -44.08 -14.27 -19.08
C TYR A 502 -43.54 -15.13 -20.26
N LEU A 503 -42.32 -15.74 -20.20
CA LEU A 503 -41.59 -16.39 -21.34
C LEU A 503 -40.86 -17.74 -20.94
N SER A 504 -40.47 -18.67 -21.87
CA SER A 504 -39.87 -20.03 -21.51
C SER A 504 -39.09 -20.88 -22.59
N PRO A 505 -38.16 -21.84 -22.22
CA PRO A 505 -37.36 -22.80 -23.07
C PRO A 505 -37.60 -24.38 -22.82
N PHE A 506 -36.59 -25.30 -22.73
CA PHE A 506 -36.63 -26.83 -22.62
C PHE A 506 -35.51 -27.56 -21.71
N GLY A 507 -35.52 -28.91 -21.46
CA GLY A 507 -34.38 -29.74 -20.85
C GLY A 507 -34.62 -31.26 -20.36
N THR A 508 -33.58 -32.10 -20.03
CA THR A 508 -33.62 -33.59 -19.64
C THR A 508 -32.44 -34.21 -18.76
N PRO A 509 -32.45 -35.50 -18.22
CA PRO A 509 -31.61 -36.01 -17.05
C PRO A 509 -30.93 -37.49 -17.01
N GLY A 510 -30.21 -37.93 -15.92
CA GLY A 510 -29.44 -39.24 -15.62
C GLY A 510 -29.40 -39.90 -14.14
N PRO A 511 -28.32 -40.63 -13.61
CA PRO A 511 -28.29 -41.34 -12.24
C PRO A 511 -26.93 -41.47 -11.38
N VAL A 512 -26.89 -41.77 -10.04
CA VAL A 512 -25.71 -41.53 -9.08
C VAL A 512 -24.41 -42.37 -9.21
N THR A 513 -23.24 -41.70 -9.07
CA THR A 513 -21.91 -42.25 -8.72
C THR A 513 -21.13 -41.34 -7.72
N ILE A 514 -20.19 -41.88 -6.92
CA ILE A 514 -19.21 -41.09 -6.13
C ILE A 514 -17.89 -41.02 -6.90
N ILE A 515 -17.39 -39.82 -7.17
CA ILE A 515 -16.20 -39.56 -7.99
C ILE A 515 -15.00 -38.97 -7.21
N THR A 516 -15.22 -38.51 -5.98
CA THR A 516 -14.13 -38.12 -5.06
C THR A 516 -14.48 -38.52 -3.64
N GLN A 517 -13.57 -39.23 -2.97
CA GLN A 517 -13.73 -39.76 -1.62
C GLN A 517 -13.15 -38.78 -0.57
N PRO A 518 -13.63 -38.79 0.68
CA PRO A 518 -13.02 -38.01 1.76
C PRO A 518 -11.64 -38.54 2.13
N THR A 519 -10.75 -37.61 2.51
CA THR A 519 -9.34 -37.86 2.85
C THR A 519 -9.06 -37.59 4.32
N ASN A 520 -8.00 -38.21 4.86
CA ASN A 520 -7.55 -37.99 6.24
C ASN A 520 -7.10 -36.53 6.45
N VAL A 521 -7.35 -35.99 7.65
CA VAL A 521 -7.05 -34.59 8.01
C VAL A 521 -6.14 -34.57 9.24
N THR A 522 -5.18 -33.65 9.29
CA THR A 522 -4.34 -33.39 10.48
C THR A 522 -4.35 -31.90 10.81
N VAL A 523 -4.64 -31.56 12.07
CA VAL A 523 -4.77 -30.18 12.56
C VAL A 523 -4.23 -30.02 13.98
N LEU A 524 -3.87 -28.79 14.35
CA LEU A 524 -3.58 -28.40 15.73
C LEU A 524 -4.90 -28.01 16.43
N GLU A 525 -5.10 -28.45 17.67
CA GLU A 525 -6.19 -27.94 18.53
C GLU A 525 -5.98 -26.42 18.78
N PRO A 526 -7.01 -25.55 18.73
CA PRO A 526 -8.43 -25.81 18.47
C PRO A 526 -8.85 -25.57 17.00
N LEU A 527 -7.94 -25.61 16.03
CA LEU A 527 -8.21 -25.27 14.61
C LEU A 527 -9.29 -26.17 13.97
N PRO A 528 -10.04 -25.68 12.98
CA PRO A 528 -11.10 -26.45 12.31
C PRO A 528 -10.55 -27.57 11.41
N ALA A 529 -11.27 -28.70 11.33
CA ALA A 529 -10.97 -29.83 10.44
C ALA A 529 -12.12 -30.14 9.49
N THR A 530 -11.85 -30.23 8.18
CA THR A 530 -12.88 -30.35 7.12
C THR A 530 -12.72 -31.59 6.26
N PHE A 531 -13.82 -32.33 6.05
CA PHE A 531 -13.93 -33.48 5.15
C PHE A 531 -14.87 -33.18 3.98
N SER A 532 -14.63 -33.72 2.79
CA SER A 532 -15.45 -33.47 1.58
C SER A 532 -15.63 -34.70 0.68
N VAL A 533 -16.69 -34.72 -0.14
CA VAL A 533 -17.03 -35.77 -1.11
C VAL A 533 -17.58 -35.14 -2.40
N VAL A 534 -17.43 -35.80 -3.55
CA VAL A 534 -18.03 -35.37 -4.82
C VAL A 534 -18.79 -36.52 -5.47
N ALA A 535 -20.00 -36.25 -5.98
CA ALA A 535 -20.88 -37.20 -6.65
C ALA A 535 -21.41 -36.67 -8.01
N SER A 536 -21.79 -37.59 -8.89
CA SER A 536 -22.32 -37.33 -10.26
C SER A 536 -23.59 -38.16 -10.51
N GLY A 537 -24.32 -37.89 -11.61
CA GLY A 537 -25.66 -38.44 -11.90
C GLY A 537 -26.75 -37.39 -12.20
N SER A 538 -28.04 -37.76 -12.05
CA SER A 538 -29.10 -36.72 -11.99
C SER A 538 -29.11 -36.04 -10.64
N PRO A 539 -29.22 -34.71 -10.59
CA PRO A 539 -29.74 -34.04 -9.41
C PRO A 539 -31.24 -34.34 -9.21
N PRO A 540 -31.78 -34.19 -7.99
CA PRO A 540 -31.09 -33.76 -6.77
C PRO A 540 -30.38 -34.91 -6.03
N TYR A 541 -29.21 -34.64 -5.44
CA TYR A 541 -28.57 -35.54 -4.48
C TYR A 541 -28.93 -35.15 -3.03
N SER A 542 -28.85 -36.11 -2.11
CA SER A 542 -28.91 -35.93 -0.65
C SER A 542 -27.67 -36.55 -0.01
N TYR A 543 -27.06 -35.88 0.97
CA TYR A 543 -25.88 -36.35 1.70
C TYR A 543 -26.19 -36.55 3.20
N GLN A 544 -25.46 -37.44 3.88
CA GLN A 544 -25.47 -37.59 5.33
C GLN A 544 -24.10 -38.07 5.83
N TRP A 545 -23.38 -37.22 6.55
CA TRP A 545 -22.10 -37.60 7.17
C TRP A 545 -22.30 -38.47 8.41
N LEU A 546 -21.32 -39.33 8.66
CA LEU A 546 -21.28 -40.37 9.66
C LEU A 546 -19.98 -40.23 10.47
N ARG A 547 -20.05 -40.17 11.81
CA ARG A 547 -18.87 -40.29 12.70
C ARG A 547 -18.83 -41.69 13.29
N GLY A 548 -17.80 -42.46 12.95
CA GLY A 548 -17.70 -43.89 13.33
C GLY A 548 -18.94 -44.70 12.90
N GLY A 549 -19.51 -44.39 11.74
CA GLY A 549 -20.73 -45.03 11.22
C GLY A 549 -22.07 -44.43 11.70
N ASN A 550 -22.09 -43.52 12.67
CA ASN A 550 -23.32 -42.92 13.19
C ASN A 550 -23.62 -41.54 12.57
N PRO A 551 -24.85 -41.24 12.11
CA PRO A 551 -25.20 -39.95 11.54
C PRO A 551 -24.86 -38.75 12.43
N ILE A 552 -24.17 -37.77 11.86
CA ILE A 552 -23.91 -36.47 12.49
C ILE A 552 -25.11 -35.55 12.18
N PRO A 553 -25.86 -35.06 13.18
CA PRO A 553 -27.01 -34.19 12.95
C PRO A 553 -26.62 -32.92 12.19
N GLY A 554 -27.43 -32.53 11.19
CA GLY A 554 -27.21 -31.34 10.37
C GLY A 554 -26.10 -31.46 9.31
N ALA A 555 -25.24 -32.47 9.37
CA ALA A 555 -24.16 -32.69 8.40
C ALA A 555 -24.68 -33.37 7.13
N THR A 556 -25.48 -32.65 6.34
CA THR A 556 -26.13 -33.12 5.11
C THR A 556 -25.61 -32.44 3.84
N GLY A 557 -24.46 -31.77 3.93
CA GLY A 557 -23.75 -31.20 2.78
C GLY A 557 -22.72 -32.16 2.15
N PRO A 558 -22.16 -31.82 0.98
CA PRO A 558 -21.04 -32.55 0.37
C PRO A 558 -19.72 -32.36 1.15
N SER A 559 -19.69 -31.54 2.20
CA SER A 559 -18.60 -31.41 3.15
C SER A 559 -19.10 -31.33 4.60
N TYR A 560 -18.21 -31.59 5.54
CA TYR A 560 -18.44 -31.48 6.99
C TYR A 560 -17.19 -30.91 7.67
N THR A 561 -17.37 -29.84 8.44
CA THR A 561 -16.30 -29.22 9.24
C THR A 561 -16.58 -29.41 10.72
N LEU A 562 -15.59 -29.92 11.44
CA LEU A 562 -15.52 -29.94 12.89
C LEU A 562 -14.76 -28.70 13.36
N SER A 563 -15.40 -27.82 14.15
CA SER A 563 -14.80 -26.61 14.69
C SER A 563 -15.37 -26.29 16.08
N PRO A 564 -14.52 -26.07 17.12
CA PRO A 564 -13.09 -26.39 17.13
C PRO A 564 -12.85 -27.89 16.97
N SER A 565 -11.66 -28.30 16.53
CA SER A 565 -11.21 -29.68 16.75
C SER A 565 -10.54 -29.78 18.11
N LEU A 566 -10.89 -30.80 18.90
CA LEU A 566 -10.35 -30.99 20.25
C LEU A 566 -9.43 -32.21 20.28
N ALA A 567 -8.53 -32.28 21.26
CA ALA A 567 -7.66 -33.45 21.45
C ALA A 567 -8.46 -34.77 21.61
N THR A 568 -9.72 -34.70 22.07
CA THR A 568 -10.66 -35.83 22.15
C THR A 568 -11.17 -36.33 20.80
N ASP A 569 -11.00 -35.56 19.72
CA ASP A 569 -11.37 -35.95 18.36
C ASP A 569 -10.24 -36.66 17.61
N ASN A 570 -9.05 -36.78 18.20
CA ASN A 570 -7.92 -37.49 17.63
C ASN A 570 -8.24 -38.97 17.40
N GLY A 571 -8.06 -39.45 16.16
CA GLY A 571 -8.43 -40.79 15.71
C GLY A 571 -9.89 -40.97 15.32
N ALA A 572 -10.73 -39.91 15.37
CA ALA A 572 -12.12 -39.98 14.93
C ALA A 572 -12.20 -40.25 13.42
N LYS A 573 -13.21 -41.03 13.01
CA LYS A 573 -13.44 -41.40 11.61
C LYS A 573 -14.73 -40.81 11.05
N PHE A 574 -14.67 -40.38 9.79
CA PHE A 574 -15.74 -39.71 9.07
C PHE A 574 -15.98 -40.33 7.70
N SER A 575 -17.24 -40.60 7.36
CA SER A 575 -17.67 -41.05 6.02
C SER A 575 -19.03 -40.42 5.70
N VAL A 576 -19.52 -40.57 4.46
CA VAL A 576 -20.76 -39.92 4.01
C VAL A 576 -21.56 -40.80 3.07
N GLN A 577 -22.86 -40.88 3.31
CA GLN A 577 -23.83 -41.52 2.41
C GLN A 577 -24.40 -40.47 1.45
N VAL A 578 -24.51 -40.83 0.16
CA VAL A 578 -24.99 -39.98 -0.93
C VAL A 578 -26.08 -40.71 -1.71
N SER A 579 -27.21 -40.06 -1.99
CA SER A 579 -28.35 -40.66 -2.71
C SER A 579 -29.04 -39.71 -3.67
N ASN A 580 -29.75 -40.23 -4.68
CA ASN A 580 -30.72 -39.49 -5.49
C ASN A 580 -31.99 -40.37 -5.71
N PRO A 581 -32.99 -39.94 -6.51
CA PRO A 581 -34.20 -40.73 -6.77
C PRO A 581 -34.00 -42.12 -7.42
N PHE A 582 -32.78 -42.46 -7.84
CA PHE A 582 -32.43 -43.68 -8.58
C PHE A 582 -31.43 -44.60 -7.85
N SER A 583 -30.56 -44.10 -6.97
CA SER A 583 -29.58 -44.91 -6.23
C SER A 583 -29.01 -44.24 -4.95
N SER A 584 -28.30 -45.02 -4.11
CA SER A 584 -27.61 -44.56 -2.90
C SER A 584 -26.27 -45.31 -2.70
N LEU A 585 -25.23 -44.61 -2.23
CA LEU A 585 -23.86 -45.10 -2.03
C LEU A 585 -23.22 -44.47 -0.77
N THR A 586 -22.31 -45.16 -0.09
CA THR A 586 -21.52 -44.60 1.02
C THR A 586 -20.04 -44.52 0.67
N SER A 587 -19.37 -43.45 1.10
CA SER A 587 -17.94 -43.20 0.88
C SER A 587 -17.02 -44.14 1.68
N SER A 588 -15.72 -44.11 1.38
CA SER A 588 -14.70 -44.59 2.31
C SER A 588 -14.62 -43.74 3.59
N GLU A 589 -13.99 -44.27 4.64
CA GLU A 589 -13.70 -43.53 5.87
C GLU A 589 -12.43 -42.68 5.74
N ALA A 590 -12.49 -41.45 6.21
CA ALA A 590 -11.38 -40.55 6.49
C ALA A 590 -11.12 -40.47 8.00
N THR A 591 -9.86 -40.35 8.41
CA THR A 591 -9.44 -40.27 9.82
C THR A 591 -8.95 -38.85 10.14
N LEU A 592 -9.38 -38.33 11.29
CA LEU A 592 -8.88 -37.10 11.89
C LEU A 592 -7.68 -37.40 12.79
N SER A 593 -6.60 -36.63 12.67
CA SER A 593 -5.52 -36.54 13.64
C SER A 593 -5.51 -35.14 14.24
N VAL A 594 -5.57 -35.02 15.57
CA VAL A 594 -5.45 -33.72 16.26
C VAL A 594 -4.17 -33.73 17.07
N THR A 595 -3.25 -32.81 16.76
CA THR A 595 -2.12 -32.50 17.65
C THR A 595 -2.62 -31.54 18.73
N PRO A 596 -2.44 -31.84 20.03
CA PRO A 596 -2.89 -30.96 21.09
C PRO A 596 -2.05 -29.69 21.11
N ASP A 597 -2.66 -28.57 21.49
CA ASP A 597 -1.89 -27.39 21.89
C ASP A 597 -1.15 -27.72 23.20
N LEU A 598 0.01 -27.11 23.39
CA LEU A 598 0.86 -27.17 24.58
C LEU A 598 1.35 -25.78 25.02
N SER A 599 1.04 -24.75 24.25
CA SER A 599 1.32 -23.33 24.52
C SER A 599 0.36 -22.84 25.61
N PRO A 600 0.86 -22.21 26.68
CA PRO A 600 0.02 -21.43 27.58
C PRO A 600 -0.04 -19.96 27.13
N PRO A 601 -1.20 -19.28 27.29
CA PRO A 601 -1.33 -17.87 26.92
C PRO A 601 -0.44 -16.99 27.79
N SER A 602 -0.07 -15.82 27.28
CA SER A 602 0.68 -14.80 28.01
C SER A 602 0.07 -13.41 27.85
N ILE A 603 0.39 -12.48 28.75
CA ILE A 603 -0.11 -11.10 28.64
C ILE A 603 0.78 -10.34 27.65
N TYR A 604 0.21 -9.98 26.51
CA TYR A 604 0.86 -9.12 25.51
C TYR A 604 1.02 -7.67 26.01
N ARG A 605 -0.06 -7.07 26.55
CA ARG A 605 -0.03 -5.75 27.22
C ARG A 605 -1.21 -5.54 28.17
N ALA A 606 -1.05 -4.60 29.10
CA ALA A 606 -2.16 -3.95 29.80
C ALA A 606 -2.10 -2.44 29.52
N VAL A 607 -3.24 -1.79 29.30
CA VAL A 607 -3.29 -0.35 28.97
C VAL A 607 -4.48 0.29 29.69
N ALA A 608 -4.25 1.40 30.40
CA ALA A 608 -5.32 2.21 31.00
C ALA A 608 -6.21 2.90 29.95
N SER A 609 -7.35 3.45 30.38
CA SER A 609 -8.17 4.34 29.56
C SER A 609 -8.02 5.82 29.97
N PRO A 610 -8.29 6.79 29.07
CA PRO A 610 -8.37 8.22 29.42
C PRO A 610 -9.43 8.54 30.47
N GLY A 611 -10.43 7.65 30.67
CA GLY A 611 -11.44 7.76 31.72
C GLY A 611 -10.92 7.39 33.12
N LEU A 612 -9.65 6.97 33.24
CA LEU A 612 -9.01 6.54 34.48
C LEU A 612 -9.75 5.40 35.21
N ASN A 613 -10.63 4.67 34.54
CA ASN A 613 -11.51 3.68 35.18
C ASN A 613 -11.60 2.37 34.41
N GLU A 614 -10.91 2.20 33.29
CA GLU A 614 -10.79 0.91 32.60
C GLU A 614 -9.32 0.55 32.35
N VAL A 615 -9.06 -0.76 32.23
CA VAL A 615 -7.77 -1.34 31.83
C VAL A 615 -8.03 -2.43 30.81
N THR A 616 -7.49 -2.29 29.60
CA THR A 616 -7.56 -3.33 28.57
C THR A 616 -6.33 -4.24 28.68
N VAL A 617 -6.58 -5.49 29.05
CA VAL A 617 -5.62 -6.60 29.03
C VAL A 617 -5.69 -7.27 27.66
N VAL A 618 -4.55 -7.43 27.01
CA VAL A 618 -4.41 -8.12 25.72
C VAL A 618 -3.55 -9.36 25.95
N PHE A 619 -4.02 -10.49 25.48
CA PHE A 619 -3.31 -11.77 25.44
C PHE A 619 -2.74 -11.99 24.03
N ASP A 620 -1.70 -12.80 23.93
CA ASP A 620 -1.08 -13.23 22.66
C ASP A 620 -1.96 -14.20 21.85
N GLU A 621 -2.85 -14.94 22.52
CA GLU A 621 -3.80 -15.88 21.91
C GLU A 621 -5.23 -15.75 22.47
N ALA A 622 -6.17 -16.51 21.89
CA ALA A 622 -7.58 -16.45 22.26
C ALA A 622 -7.85 -17.17 23.59
N ILE A 623 -8.35 -16.44 24.59
CA ILE A 623 -8.65 -17.02 25.90
C ILE A 623 -10.09 -17.56 25.98
N GLY A 624 -10.26 -18.62 26.78
CA GLY A 624 -11.56 -19.19 27.12
C GLY A 624 -12.40 -18.27 28.02
N SER A 625 -13.64 -18.68 28.28
CA SER A 625 -14.62 -17.89 29.05
C SER A 625 -14.19 -17.54 30.48
N GLY A 626 -13.18 -18.22 31.04
CA GLY A 626 -12.53 -17.84 32.29
C GLY A 626 -11.90 -16.43 32.27
N GLY A 627 -11.66 -15.85 31.09
CA GLY A 627 -11.18 -14.47 30.93
C GLY A 627 -12.13 -13.39 31.47
N THR A 628 -13.42 -13.66 31.65
CA THR A 628 -14.36 -12.67 32.24
C THR A 628 -14.56 -12.84 33.75
N ASN A 629 -13.85 -13.77 34.40
CA ASN A 629 -13.92 -13.93 35.84
C ASN A 629 -13.04 -12.88 36.54
N ILE A 630 -13.65 -11.89 37.21
CA ILE A 630 -12.91 -10.84 37.94
C ILE A 630 -11.94 -11.39 39.00
N ALA A 631 -12.19 -12.57 39.57
CA ALA A 631 -11.31 -13.20 40.55
C ALA A 631 -9.96 -13.66 39.98
N ASN A 632 -9.84 -13.70 38.64
CA ASN A 632 -8.60 -13.99 37.93
C ASN A 632 -7.68 -12.76 37.81
N TYR A 633 -8.12 -11.58 38.26
CA TYR A 633 -7.39 -10.31 38.11
C TYR A 633 -7.21 -9.62 39.46
N SER A 634 -6.04 -9.01 39.66
CA SER A 634 -5.76 -8.19 40.84
C SER A 634 -4.86 -7.01 40.48
N ILE A 635 -5.24 -5.81 40.89
CA ILE A 635 -4.43 -4.60 40.73
C ILE A 635 -4.32 -3.93 42.13
N PRO A 636 -3.18 -4.05 42.83
CA PRO A 636 -3.02 -3.45 44.15
C PRO A 636 -3.32 -1.94 44.13
N GLY A 637 -4.22 -1.51 45.01
CA GLY A 637 -4.67 -0.12 45.10
C GLY A 637 -5.91 0.23 44.27
N LEU A 638 -6.43 -0.68 43.43
CA LEU A 638 -7.69 -0.50 42.70
C LEU A 638 -8.68 -1.64 42.99
N THR A 639 -9.98 -1.35 42.93
CA THR A 639 -11.03 -2.38 42.93
C THR A 639 -11.46 -2.70 41.52
N ILE A 640 -11.49 -3.98 41.13
CA ILE A 640 -12.02 -4.42 39.82
C ILE A 640 -13.51 -4.76 40.00
N SER A 641 -14.39 -4.08 39.28
CA SER A 641 -15.85 -4.24 39.39
C SER A 641 -16.48 -5.07 38.27
N ALA A 642 -15.79 -5.21 37.13
CA ALA A 642 -16.24 -6.01 36.00
C ALA A 642 -15.05 -6.44 35.12
N ALA A 643 -15.23 -7.54 34.37
CA ALA A 643 -14.35 -7.97 33.29
C ALA A 643 -15.22 -8.40 32.10
N LYS A 644 -14.94 -7.88 30.90
CA LYS A 644 -15.68 -8.17 29.66
C LYS A 644 -14.70 -8.41 28.51
N PHE A 645 -15.07 -9.22 27.51
CA PHE A 645 -14.28 -9.27 26.27
C PHE A 645 -14.32 -7.93 25.53
N GLY A 646 -13.20 -7.53 24.93
CA GLY A 646 -13.09 -6.30 24.14
C GLY A 646 -13.37 -6.54 22.66
N GLY A 647 -14.54 -6.11 22.18
CA GLY A 647 -14.93 -6.19 20.77
C GLY A 647 -16.45 -6.16 20.56
N ILE A 648 -16.89 -6.12 19.31
CA ILE A 648 -18.28 -6.36 18.92
C ILE A 648 -18.50 -7.88 18.86
N LEU A 649 -19.42 -8.39 19.70
CA LEU A 649 -19.78 -9.81 19.93
C LEU A 649 -18.93 -10.57 20.97
N GLY A 650 -19.61 -11.12 21.98
CA GLY A 650 -19.01 -11.77 23.16
C GLY A 650 -18.74 -13.27 23.01
N SER A 651 -17.83 -13.63 22.11
CA SER A 651 -17.18 -14.95 22.07
C SER A 651 -15.67 -14.79 22.32
N GLY A 652 -15.01 -15.81 22.86
CA GLY A 652 -13.62 -15.73 23.32
C GLY A 652 -12.66 -15.14 22.30
N GLY A 653 -11.81 -14.22 22.74
CA GLY A 653 -10.84 -13.49 21.93
C GLY A 653 -9.66 -13.03 22.77
N THR A 654 -8.75 -12.23 22.18
CA THR A 654 -7.48 -11.83 22.81
C THR A 654 -7.61 -10.71 23.85
N ASN A 655 -8.75 -10.00 23.92
CA ASN A 655 -8.89 -8.76 24.72
C ASN A 655 -9.86 -8.93 25.90
N VAL A 656 -9.44 -8.52 27.10
CA VAL A 656 -10.32 -8.36 28.28
C VAL A 656 -10.23 -6.93 28.80
N ILE A 657 -11.36 -6.25 28.88
CA ILE A 657 -11.49 -4.93 29.47
C ILE A 657 -11.94 -5.10 30.93
N LEU A 658 -11.10 -4.67 31.86
CA LEU A 658 -11.38 -4.60 33.29
C LEU A 658 -11.94 -3.22 33.63
N THR A 659 -13.07 -3.16 34.31
CA THR A 659 -13.55 -1.92 34.94
C THR A 659 -12.97 -1.80 36.34
N THR A 660 -12.39 -0.66 36.65
CA THR A 660 -11.62 -0.36 37.86
C THR A 660 -12.19 0.86 38.61
N SER A 661 -11.88 0.99 39.91
CA SER A 661 -11.97 2.27 40.61
C SER A 661 -11.06 3.32 39.94
N LEU A 662 -11.34 4.61 40.16
CA LEU A 662 -10.57 5.70 39.58
C LEU A 662 -9.07 5.56 39.88
N GLN A 663 -8.28 5.54 38.80
CA GLN A 663 -6.83 5.44 38.79
C GLN A 663 -6.21 6.79 39.16
N THR A 664 -5.12 6.74 39.91
CA THR A 664 -4.33 7.92 40.23
C THR A 664 -3.53 8.33 39.00
N THR A 665 -3.79 9.55 38.53
CA THR A 665 -3.14 10.21 37.39
C THR A 665 -1.61 10.04 37.40
N GLY A 666 -1.05 9.39 36.37
CA GLY A 666 0.39 9.15 36.22
C GLY A 666 1.01 8.09 37.14
N SER A 667 0.22 7.34 37.92
CA SER A 667 0.73 6.27 38.78
C SER A 667 0.89 4.95 38.01
N VAL A 668 2.00 4.25 38.22
CA VAL A 668 2.24 2.91 37.67
C VAL A 668 1.51 1.88 38.53
N TYR A 669 0.73 1.02 37.89
CA TYR A 669 -0.02 -0.07 38.49
C TYR A 669 0.51 -1.42 37.99
N THR A 670 0.59 -2.41 38.87
CA THR A 670 0.87 -3.80 38.51
C THR A 670 -0.43 -4.58 38.43
N LEU A 671 -0.76 -5.07 37.25
CA LEU A 671 -1.79 -6.06 37.02
C LEU A 671 -1.22 -7.46 37.26
N THR A 672 -1.90 -8.23 38.10
CA THR A 672 -1.72 -9.68 38.27
C THR A 672 -2.86 -10.40 37.58
N VAL A 673 -2.54 -11.41 36.76
CA VAL A 673 -3.51 -12.30 36.11
C VAL A 673 -3.23 -13.75 36.53
N SER A 674 -4.24 -14.46 37.00
CA SER A 674 -4.13 -15.85 37.46
C SER A 674 -5.28 -16.69 36.92
N ASN A 675 -5.04 -17.98 36.64
CA ASN A 675 -6.10 -18.95 36.30
C ASN A 675 -6.96 -18.61 35.07
N VAL A 676 -6.56 -17.62 34.26
CA VAL A 676 -7.07 -17.46 32.89
C VAL A 676 -6.55 -18.63 32.06
N GLN A 677 -7.42 -19.21 31.25
CA GLN A 677 -7.08 -20.32 30.36
C GLN A 677 -7.35 -19.96 28.91
N ASP A 678 -6.57 -20.54 28.00
CA ASP A 678 -6.84 -20.55 26.56
C ASP A 678 -8.07 -21.43 26.21
N LEU A 679 -8.31 -21.63 24.91
CA LEU A 679 -9.36 -22.54 24.41
C LEU A 679 -8.99 -24.03 24.51
N ALA A 680 -7.70 -24.38 24.66
CA ALA A 680 -7.16 -25.73 24.86
C ALA A 680 -6.95 -26.10 26.36
N GLY A 681 -7.43 -25.25 27.27
CA GLY A 681 -7.38 -25.40 28.72
C GLY A 681 -6.01 -25.17 29.39
N LYS A 682 -4.98 -24.65 28.71
CA LYS A 682 -3.73 -24.32 29.42
C LYS A 682 -3.92 -23.00 30.16
N THR A 683 -3.27 -22.91 31.30
CA THR A 683 -3.38 -21.74 32.17
C THR A 683 -2.27 -20.76 31.83
N VAL A 684 -2.58 -19.47 31.84
CA VAL A 684 -1.65 -18.35 31.57
C VAL A 684 -0.29 -18.58 32.21
N ALA A 685 0.79 -18.36 31.45
CA ALA A 685 2.16 -18.56 31.93
C ALA A 685 2.97 -17.25 31.92
N PRO A 686 3.75 -16.97 32.99
CA PRO A 686 3.71 -17.60 34.32
C PRO A 686 2.30 -17.53 34.96
N ASN A 687 2.02 -18.34 36.00
CA ASN A 687 0.79 -18.21 36.81
C ASN A 687 1.19 -17.95 38.28
N PRO A 688 0.94 -16.77 38.86
CA PRO A 688 0.39 -15.56 38.23
C PRO A 688 1.28 -15.00 37.11
N SER A 689 0.65 -14.45 36.08
CA SER A 689 1.30 -13.60 35.08
C SER A 689 1.17 -12.14 35.53
N VAL A 690 2.13 -11.29 35.17
CA VAL A 690 2.14 -9.89 35.58
C VAL A 690 2.41 -8.96 34.41
N ALA A 691 1.67 -7.86 34.40
CA ALA A 691 1.89 -6.73 33.51
C ALA A 691 1.87 -5.43 34.33
N SER A 692 2.47 -4.38 33.81
CA SER A 692 2.31 -3.03 34.36
C SER A 692 1.63 -2.13 33.33
N PHE A 693 0.88 -1.14 33.82
CA PHE A 693 0.29 -0.08 33.02
C PHE A 693 0.33 1.21 33.85
N THR A 694 0.35 2.37 33.20
CA THR A 694 0.34 3.64 33.93
C THR A 694 -1.00 4.34 33.76
N GLY A 695 -1.58 4.83 34.86
CA GLY A 695 -2.78 5.66 34.80
C GLY A 695 -2.51 6.94 34.01
N PHE A 696 -3.43 7.37 33.15
CA PHE A 696 -3.23 8.52 32.26
C PHE A 696 -2.82 9.77 33.05
N LYS A 697 -1.89 10.56 32.52
CA LYS A 697 -1.40 11.78 33.16
C LYS A 697 -2.07 13.00 32.56
N LEU A 698 -2.62 13.86 33.42
CA LEU A 698 -3.08 15.17 33.02
C LEU A 698 -1.85 16.07 32.76
N ALA A 699 -1.63 16.44 31.50
CA ALA A 699 -0.47 17.21 31.05
C ALA A 699 -0.92 18.51 30.38
N ARG A 700 -0.20 19.61 30.64
CA ARG A 700 -0.46 20.93 30.03
C ARG A 700 0.24 21.02 28.67
N GLY A 701 -0.36 21.73 27.72
CA GLY A 701 0.32 22.15 26.49
C GLY A 701 -0.31 21.66 25.20
N ALA A 702 -1.37 20.84 25.25
CA ALA A 702 -1.98 20.25 24.06
C ALA A 702 -3.49 20.01 24.20
N VAL A 703 -4.15 19.87 23.06
CA VAL A 703 -5.55 19.48 22.86
C VAL A 703 -5.59 18.08 22.27
N LEU A 704 -6.52 17.23 22.69
CA LEU A 704 -6.66 15.87 22.15
C LEU A 704 -7.56 15.91 20.91
N GLN A 705 -7.00 15.67 19.73
CA GLN A 705 -7.80 15.41 18.51
C GLN A 705 -8.11 13.91 18.44
N LYS A 706 -9.37 13.58 18.16
CA LYS A 706 -9.79 12.28 17.64
C LYS A 706 -10.31 12.46 16.21
N TYR A 707 -9.77 11.70 15.28
CA TYR A 707 -10.12 11.74 13.87
C TYR A 707 -10.93 10.50 13.49
N PHE A 708 -12.00 10.70 12.70
CA PHE A 708 -12.93 9.67 12.24
C PHE A 708 -13.00 9.71 10.71
N ALA A 709 -12.20 8.88 10.05
CA ALA A 709 -12.19 8.76 8.59
C ALA A 709 -13.55 8.28 8.05
N ASN A 710 -13.78 8.50 6.74
CA ASN A 710 -14.94 7.99 6.00
C ASN A 710 -16.27 8.37 6.67
N ASN A 711 -16.47 9.67 6.91
CA ASN A 711 -17.71 10.25 7.38
C ASN A 711 -18.55 10.78 6.19
N PRO A 712 -19.37 9.95 5.52
CA PRO A 712 -20.12 10.33 4.32
C PRO A 712 -21.28 11.31 4.59
N ALA A 713 -21.36 11.84 5.82
CA ALA A 713 -22.44 12.69 6.29
C ALA A 713 -21.83 13.99 6.80
N ASN A 714 -21.81 14.99 5.92
CA ASN A 714 -21.43 16.37 6.24
C ASN A 714 -22.53 17.05 7.09
N ASN A 715 -22.70 16.57 8.32
CA ASN A 715 -23.55 17.13 9.38
C ASN A 715 -23.24 16.45 10.73
N ILE A 716 -23.26 17.24 11.81
CA ILE A 716 -22.97 16.76 13.17
C ILE A 716 -23.72 15.46 13.57
N PRO A 717 -25.05 15.30 13.35
CA PRO A 717 -25.75 14.05 13.68
C PRO A 717 -25.20 12.83 12.93
N GLY A 718 -24.71 13.00 11.70
CA GLY A 718 -24.06 11.95 10.91
C GLY A 718 -22.87 11.36 11.66
N LEU A 719 -21.95 12.21 12.11
CA LEU A 719 -20.78 11.81 12.90
C LEU A 719 -21.18 11.26 14.29
N THR A 720 -22.02 11.96 15.05
CA THR A 720 -22.30 11.58 16.44
C THR A 720 -23.15 10.30 16.58
N ASN A 721 -23.83 9.87 15.52
CA ASN A 721 -24.61 8.63 15.49
C ASN A 721 -23.81 7.41 14.97
N ARG A 722 -22.55 7.58 14.54
CA ARG A 722 -21.72 6.44 14.12
C ARG A 722 -21.47 5.49 15.28
N VAL A 723 -21.31 4.20 14.98
CA VAL A 723 -21.07 3.14 15.97
C VAL A 723 -19.68 3.20 16.62
N ASP A 724 -18.75 3.93 16.02
CA ASP A 724 -17.38 4.15 16.49
C ASP A 724 -17.23 5.44 17.31
N PHE A 725 -18.04 6.47 17.05
CA PHE A 725 -18.02 7.71 17.80
C PHE A 725 -18.53 7.55 19.26
N PRO A 726 -17.92 8.17 20.28
CA PRO A 726 -16.65 8.91 20.28
C PRO A 726 -15.44 8.03 20.69
N ASN A 727 -15.58 6.71 20.72
CA ASN A 727 -14.71 5.81 21.51
C ASN A 727 -13.69 5.01 20.68
N ASN A 728 -13.95 4.82 19.37
CA ASN A 728 -13.09 4.06 18.46
C ASN A 728 -12.68 4.94 17.24
N PRO A 729 -11.98 6.08 17.44
CA PRO A 729 -11.52 6.89 16.32
C PRO A 729 -10.48 6.15 15.46
N THR A 730 -10.33 6.60 14.21
CA THR A 730 -9.30 6.09 13.28
C THR A 730 -7.90 6.34 13.83
N PHE A 731 -7.65 7.54 14.36
CA PHE A 731 -6.45 7.84 15.14
C PHE A 731 -6.73 8.90 16.21
N THR A 732 -5.74 9.15 17.05
CA THR A 732 -5.78 10.19 18.09
C THR A 732 -4.41 10.83 18.22
N THR A 733 -4.36 12.16 18.28
CA THR A 733 -3.11 12.95 18.34
C THR A 733 -3.27 14.14 19.30
N LEU A 734 -2.19 14.89 19.50
CA LEU A 734 -2.06 15.99 20.44
C LEU A 734 -1.72 17.29 19.71
N GLU A 735 -2.72 18.16 19.55
CA GLU A 735 -2.57 19.43 18.84
C GLU A 735 -2.01 20.53 19.74
N PRO A 736 -1.11 21.40 19.23
CA PRO A 736 -0.48 22.48 19.99
C PRO A 736 -1.43 23.66 20.30
N ALA A 737 -2.63 23.67 19.73
CA ALA A 737 -3.67 24.68 19.96
C ALA A 737 -5.07 24.05 19.81
N PHE A 738 -6.13 24.80 20.11
CA PHE A 738 -7.51 24.37 19.87
C PHE A 738 -7.91 24.61 18.41
N GLU A 739 -7.17 23.98 17.51
CA GLU A 739 -7.33 24.08 16.07
C GLU A 739 -6.81 22.80 15.39
N TYR A 740 -7.46 22.41 14.30
CA TYR A 740 -6.98 21.39 13.37
C TYR A 740 -7.32 21.83 11.94
N PRO A 741 -6.42 21.64 10.95
CA PRO A 741 -5.01 21.28 11.11
C PRO A 741 -4.24 22.43 11.80
N PRO A 742 -3.13 22.17 12.51
CA PRO A 742 -2.51 23.09 13.47
C PRO A 742 -1.95 24.42 12.91
N ASN A 743 -2.02 24.64 11.60
CA ASN A 743 -1.66 25.90 10.95
C ASN A 743 -2.87 26.75 10.51
N GLY A 744 -4.10 26.23 10.65
CA GLY A 744 -5.32 26.89 10.18
C GLY A 744 -5.48 26.85 8.66
N GLY A 745 -5.39 25.65 8.07
CA GLY A 745 -5.62 25.40 6.65
C GLY A 745 -4.67 24.37 6.03
N GLY A 746 -5.23 23.43 5.28
CA GLY A 746 -4.52 22.52 4.36
C GLY A 746 -4.44 21.06 4.79
N GLU A 747 -4.98 20.18 3.93
CA GLU A 747 -4.75 18.72 3.84
C GLU A 747 -4.98 17.94 5.15
N GLY A 748 -6.17 18.10 5.73
CA GLY A 748 -6.74 17.21 6.74
C GLY A 748 -7.42 15.98 6.12
N GLY A 749 -7.92 16.09 4.90
CA GLY A 749 -8.56 15.02 4.13
C GLY A 749 -9.87 15.51 3.49
N GLU A 750 -10.69 14.57 3.03
CA GLU A 750 -12.06 14.86 2.57
C GLU A 750 -13.00 13.79 3.15
N ASN A 751 -14.23 14.16 3.50
CA ASN A 751 -15.24 13.32 4.15
C ASN A 751 -14.77 12.71 5.49
N TYR A 752 -14.41 13.54 6.47
CA TYR A 752 -14.06 13.09 7.82
C TYR A 752 -14.90 13.70 8.96
N GLY A 753 -14.63 13.25 10.17
CA GLY A 753 -15.17 13.81 11.40
C GLY A 753 -14.07 14.05 12.43
N ASN A 754 -14.17 15.16 13.15
CA ASN A 754 -13.21 15.61 14.15
C ASN A 754 -13.89 15.80 15.52
N GLN A 755 -13.22 15.36 16.57
CA GLN A 755 -13.54 15.70 17.96
C GLN A 755 -12.28 16.23 18.65
N LEU A 756 -12.19 17.55 18.85
CA LEU A 756 -11.13 18.19 19.63
C LEU A 756 -11.60 18.29 21.08
N THR A 757 -10.83 17.81 22.05
CA THR A 757 -11.19 17.81 23.48
C THR A 757 -10.05 18.24 24.38
N ALA A 758 -10.36 19.02 25.42
CA ALA A 758 -9.38 19.42 26.43
C ALA A 758 -10.05 19.81 27.75
N PHE A 759 -9.24 20.00 28.78
CA PHE A 759 -9.61 20.75 29.98
C PHE A 759 -9.00 22.16 29.87
N LEU A 760 -9.85 23.16 29.67
CA LEU A 760 -9.49 24.56 29.67
C LEU A 760 -9.18 25.05 31.09
N VAL A 761 -8.13 25.85 31.24
CA VAL A 761 -7.82 26.60 32.47
C VAL A 761 -7.77 28.10 32.16
N PRO A 762 -8.71 28.90 32.68
CA PRO A 762 -8.71 30.35 32.49
C PRO A 762 -7.45 31.00 33.09
N PRO A 763 -6.75 31.89 32.35
CA PRO A 763 -5.61 32.63 32.88
C PRO A 763 -6.01 33.74 33.87
N ALA A 764 -7.29 34.11 33.93
CA ALA A 764 -7.84 34.99 34.96
C ALA A 764 -9.32 34.66 35.24
N THR A 765 -9.86 35.22 36.32
CA THR A 765 -11.29 35.19 36.61
C THR A 765 -11.97 36.34 35.88
N GLY A 766 -13.09 36.07 35.22
CA GLY A 766 -13.86 37.07 34.50
C GLY A 766 -14.83 36.44 33.51
N ASP A 767 -15.53 37.29 32.76
CA ASP A 767 -16.43 36.87 31.69
C ASP A 767 -15.65 36.72 30.38
N TYR A 768 -15.94 35.64 29.66
CA TYR A 768 -15.29 35.25 28.41
C TYR A 768 -16.29 35.15 27.27
N ILE A 769 -15.82 35.42 26.06
CA ILE A 769 -16.55 35.22 24.81
C ILE A 769 -15.71 34.28 23.95
N PHE A 770 -16.30 33.19 23.49
CA PHE A 770 -15.66 32.19 22.63
C PHE A 770 -16.15 32.34 21.19
N PHE A 771 -15.24 32.07 20.25
CA PHE A 771 -15.50 32.10 18.81
C PHE A 771 -15.14 30.76 18.20
N LEU A 772 -15.99 30.23 17.34
CA LEU A 772 -15.77 29.07 16.49
C LEU A 772 -15.58 29.50 15.04
N SER A 773 -14.73 28.79 14.31
CA SER A 773 -14.66 28.86 12.84
C SER A 773 -14.44 27.44 12.34
N SER A 774 -15.33 26.94 11.48
CA SER A 774 -15.09 25.69 10.75
C SER A 774 -15.50 25.79 9.28
N ASP A 775 -14.74 25.10 8.44
CA ASP A 775 -14.89 24.79 7.01
C ASP A 775 -16.17 24.04 6.64
N ASP A 776 -16.85 23.46 7.61
CA ASP A 776 -18.11 22.72 7.49
C ASP A 776 -18.77 22.62 8.89
N PRO A 777 -19.98 22.05 9.04
CA PRO A 777 -20.77 22.15 10.27
C PRO A 777 -20.01 21.77 11.54
N GLY A 778 -19.88 22.75 12.43
CA GLY A 778 -19.13 22.68 13.67
C GLY A 778 -19.98 23.05 14.89
N ARG A 779 -19.64 22.48 16.05
CA ARG A 779 -20.26 22.81 17.34
C ARG A 779 -19.23 22.87 18.45
N LEU A 780 -19.27 23.97 19.21
CA LEU A 780 -18.43 24.19 20.37
C LEU A 780 -19.24 24.00 21.66
N PHE A 781 -18.77 23.09 22.50
CA PHE A 781 -19.32 22.80 23.82
C PHE A 781 -18.35 23.19 24.92
N LEU A 782 -18.87 23.76 26.00
CA LEU A 782 -18.14 24.03 27.24
C LEU A 782 -18.94 23.50 28.43
N SER A 783 -18.27 22.88 29.38
CA SER A 783 -18.87 22.41 30.63
C SER A 783 -18.77 23.47 31.73
N THR A 784 -19.70 23.43 32.68
CA THR A 784 -19.69 24.28 33.88
C THR A 784 -18.58 23.92 34.88
N ASP A 785 -17.94 22.76 34.67
CA ASP A 785 -16.87 22.20 35.48
C ASP A 785 -16.01 21.23 34.63
N GLU A 786 -15.13 20.48 35.28
CA GLU A 786 -14.29 19.45 34.65
C GLU A 786 -15.07 18.22 34.15
N ASN A 787 -16.36 18.05 34.46
CA ASN A 787 -17.11 16.87 34.05
C ASN A 787 -17.68 17.03 32.63
N PRO A 788 -17.31 16.18 31.65
CA PRO A 788 -17.86 16.26 30.29
C PRO A 788 -19.38 16.02 30.22
N ALA A 789 -19.98 15.38 31.22
CA ALA A 789 -21.43 15.20 31.29
C ALA A 789 -22.21 16.51 31.50
N ASN A 790 -21.56 17.57 31.98
CA ASN A 790 -22.15 18.87 32.24
C ASN A 790 -21.97 19.87 31.07
N LYS A 791 -21.45 19.42 29.92
CA LYS A 791 -21.22 20.26 28.73
C LYS A 791 -22.52 20.88 28.18
N LYS A 792 -22.37 22.11 27.66
CA LYS A 792 -23.41 22.96 27.07
C LYS A 792 -22.94 23.43 25.70
N LEU A 793 -23.82 23.43 24.71
CA LEU A 793 -23.54 24.08 23.43
C LEU A 793 -23.42 25.59 23.65
N ILE A 794 -22.34 26.21 23.19
CA ILE A 794 -22.08 27.65 23.37
C ILE A 794 -21.88 28.41 22.07
N ALA A 795 -21.47 27.76 20.98
CA ALA A 795 -21.39 28.33 19.63
C ALA A 795 -21.51 27.22 18.58
N GLN A 796 -21.88 27.57 17.35
CA GLN A 796 -21.88 26.65 16.22
C GLN A 796 -21.48 27.35 14.92
N GLU A 797 -21.15 26.56 13.92
CA GLU A 797 -21.07 26.94 12.51
C GLU A 797 -22.06 26.02 11.80
N SER A 798 -23.14 26.56 11.19
CA SER A 798 -24.20 25.74 10.61
C SER A 798 -23.90 25.22 9.20
N SER A 799 -22.85 25.77 8.57
CA SER A 799 -22.33 25.43 7.25
C SER A 799 -20.81 25.65 7.30
N TRP A 800 -20.23 26.49 6.43
CA TRP A 800 -18.78 26.56 6.26
C TRP A 800 -18.18 27.96 6.39
N SER A 801 -16.93 28.05 6.82
CA SER A 801 -16.11 29.26 6.94
C SER A 801 -14.64 28.97 6.72
N ASN A 802 -13.96 29.87 6.00
CA ASN A 802 -12.50 29.87 5.88
C ASN A 802 -11.83 29.87 7.27
N ALA A 803 -10.64 29.28 7.35
CA ALA A 803 -9.87 29.17 8.58
C ALA A 803 -9.71 30.50 9.32
N ARG A 804 -9.90 30.46 10.64
CA ARG A 804 -9.78 31.61 11.56
C ARG A 804 -10.63 32.82 11.14
N SER A 805 -11.74 32.60 10.44
CA SER A 805 -12.72 33.63 10.08
C SER A 805 -13.68 33.86 11.25
N TRP A 806 -13.22 34.55 12.29
CA TRP A 806 -13.95 34.69 13.55
C TRP A 806 -15.18 35.60 13.47
N LEU A 807 -15.11 36.67 12.67
CA LEU A 807 -16.11 37.76 12.67
C LEU A 807 -16.91 37.86 11.37
N THR A 808 -16.47 37.20 10.30
CA THR A 808 -17.20 37.20 9.03
C THR A 808 -18.19 36.02 9.01
N PRO A 809 -19.44 36.24 8.54
CA PRO A 809 -20.33 35.15 8.20
C PRO A 809 -19.65 34.15 7.26
N GLY A 810 -19.93 32.87 7.46
CA GLY A 810 -19.49 31.84 6.53
C GLY A 810 -20.27 31.84 5.23
N GLY A 811 -20.04 30.83 4.41
CA GLY A 811 -20.93 30.50 3.30
C GLY A 811 -22.16 29.70 3.75
N GLY A 812 -23.07 29.47 2.80
CA GLY A 812 -24.30 28.73 3.05
C GLY A 812 -25.23 29.45 4.02
N THR A 813 -25.55 28.79 5.14
CA THR A 813 -26.44 29.31 6.20
C THR A 813 -25.70 29.96 7.37
N SER A 814 -24.36 29.96 7.36
CA SER A 814 -23.56 30.46 8.48
C SER A 814 -23.74 31.96 8.72
N THR A 815 -23.80 32.35 10.00
CA THR A 815 -23.92 33.76 10.43
C THR A 815 -22.81 34.11 11.42
N ALA A 816 -22.43 35.38 11.49
CA ALA A 816 -21.43 35.82 12.49
C ALA A 816 -21.95 35.65 13.92
N GLU A 817 -23.28 35.73 14.11
CA GLU A 817 -23.95 35.68 15.38
C GLU A 817 -23.96 34.30 16.03
N GLU A 818 -24.00 33.21 15.25
CA GLU A 818 -24.00 31.84 15.82
C GLU A 818 -22.62 31.32 16.21
N LYS A 819 -21.57 31.91 15.61
CA LYS A 819 -20.18 31.53 15.79
C LYS A 819 -19.57 32.06 17.09
N ARG A 820 -20.26 32.97 17.80
CA ARG A 820 -19.79 33.61 19.03
C ARG A 820 -20.75 33.43 20.20
N SER A 821 -20.21 33.12 21.38
CA SER A 821 -20.99 32.65 22.52
C SER A 821 -21.85 33.72 23.22
N ASP A 822 -21.66 34.99 22.87
CA ASP A 822 -22.39 36.17 23.37
C ASP A 822 -23.57 36.61 22.48
N SER A 823 -23.73 36.02 21.29
CA SER A 823 -24.91 36.25 20.43
C SER A 823 -25.59 34.99 19.91
N PHE A 824 -24.99 33.80 20.10
CA PHE A 824 -25.59 32.55 19.63
C PHE A 824 -26.90 32.25 20.36
N ALA A 825 -28.02 32.45 19.65
CA ALA A 825 -29.37 32.27 20.18
C ALA A 825 -29.69 30.83 20.63
N GLY A 826 -28.91 29.84 20.21
CA GLY A 826 -29.02 28.44 20.65
C GLY A 826 -28.14 28.07 21.85
N SER A 827 -27.50 29.04 22.51
CA SER A 827 -26.61 28.80 23.66
C SER A 827 -27.36 28.16 24.83
N GLU A 828 -26.86 27.01 25.29
CA GLU A 828 -27.40 26.25 26.42
C GLU A 828 -26.76 26.66 27.77
N TRP A 829 -25.89 27.68 27.77
CA TRP A 829 -25.18 28.13 28.98
C TRP A 829 -26.16 28.70 30.02
N PRO A 830 -25.97 28.47 31.34
CA PRO A 830 -26.93 28.88 32.38
C PRO A 830 -27.25 30.38 32.42
N THR A 831 -26.32 31.21 31.97
CA THR A 831 -26.50 32.63 31.69
C THR A 831 -26.23 32.87 30.20
N PRO A 832 -27.26 32.79 29.33
CA PRO A 832 -27.08 33.02 27.91
C PRO A 832 -26.34 34.33 27.67
N ASN A 833 -25.36 34.27 26.77
CA ASN A 833 -24.49 35.36 26.35
C ASN A 833 -23.40 35.82 27.34
N VAL A 834 -23.24 35.20 28.53
CA VAL A 834 -22.15 35.51 29.47
C VAL A 834 -21.54 34.25 30.05
N ILE A 835 -20.27 33.97 29.72
CA ILE A 835 -19.52 32.81 30.22
C ILE A 835 -18.50 33.25 31.28
N SER A 836 -18.95 33.32 32.54
CA SER A 836 -18.08 33.62 33.68
C SER A 836 -17.21 32.42 34.06
N LEU A 837 -15.89 32.58 33.99
CA LEU A 837 -14.90 31.56 34.33
C LEU A 837 -13.97 32.00 35.47
N THR A 838 -13.48 31.05 36.25
CA THR A 838 -12.58 31.29 37.40
C THR A 838 -11.14 30.88 37.08
N ALA A 839 -10.19 31.76 37.37
CA ALA A 839 -8.76 31.49 37.20
C ALA A 839 -8.34 30.16 37.85
N GLY A 840 -7.61 29.33 37.12
CA GLY A 840 -7.07 28.08 37.67
C GLY A 840 -8.06 26.93 37.87
N LYS A 841 -9.38 27.14 37.70
CA LYS A 841 -10.35 26.03 37.66
C LYS A 841 -10.29 25.33 36.29
N LEU A 842 -10.42 24.00 36.28
CA LEU A 842 -10.56 23.20 35.06
C LEU A 842 -12.02 23.24 34.56
N TYR A 843 -12.19 23.35 33.25
CA TYR A 843 -13.48 23.25 32.56
C TYR A 843 -13.33 22.32 31.35
N TYR A 844 -14.20 21.33 31.18
CA TYR A 844 -14.15 20.50 29.98
C TYR A 844 -14.65 21.29 28.75
N ILE A 845 -13.89 21.25 27.65
CA ILE A 845 -14.22 21.90 26.38
C ILE A 845 -14.08 20.91 25.22
N GLU A 846 -14.99 20.99 24.26
CA GLU A 846 -15.06 20.10 23.09
C GLU A 846 -15.51 20.88 21.85
N ALA A 847 -14.82 20.70 20.72
CA ALA A 847 -15.40 20.98 19.41
C ALA A 847 -15.68 19.66 18.69
N ILE A 848 -16.88 19.55 18.12
CA ILE A 848 -17.24 18.52 17.15
C ILE A 848 -17.33 19.20 15.79
N HIS A 849 -16.73 18.60 14.78
CA HIS A 849 -16.64 19.12 13.42
C HIS A 849 -16.87 17.95 12.46
N THR A 850 -17.73 18.13 11.45
CA THR A 850 -17.76 17.26 10.27
C THR A 850 -17.22 18.01 9.09
N GLU A 851 -16.41 17.35 8.27
CA GLU A 851 -15.91 17.86 6.99
C GLU A 851 -16.49 16.98 5.87
N GLY A 852 -16.74 17.55 4.69
CA GLY A 852 -17.02 16.74 3.50
C GLY A 852 -16.68 17.33 2.13
N GLY A 853 -16.14 18.55 2.04
CA GLY A 853 -15.83 19.19 0.77
C GLY A 853 -15.01 20.48 0.87
N GLY A 854 -13.68 20.39 0.75
CA GLY A 854 -12.83 21.45 0.14
C GLY A 854 -11.82 22.18 1.03
N GLY A 855 -12.27 22.91 2.05
CA GLY A 855 -11.36 23.57 3.01
C GLY A 855 -11.15 22.67 4.22
N ASP A 856 -9.97 22.72 4.83
CA ASP A 856 -9.65 21.96 6.06
C ASP A 856 -9.37 22.91 7.24
N ASN A 857 -10.35 23.13 8.12
CA ASN A 857 -10.20 23.84 9.38
C ASN A 857 -11.36 23.63 10.38
N VAL A 858 -11.03 23.33 11.63
CA VAL A 858 -11.83 23.72 12.80
C VAL A 858 -10.94 24.43 13.80
N GLY A 859 -11.35 25.61 14.28
CA GLY A 859 -10.57 26.40 15.25
C GLY A 859 -11.46 27.10 16.28
N VAL A 860 -10.93 27.31 17.48
CA VAL A 860 -11.58 28.06 18.56
C VAL A 860 -10.65 29.14 19.10
N THR A 861 -11.16 30.35 19.26
CA THR A 861 -10.48 31.45 19.97
C THR A 861 -11.39 32.09 21.03
N TRP A 862 -10.85 33.03 21.81
CA TRP A 862 -11.59 33.72 22.88
C TRP A 862 -11.09 35.14 23.14
N ILE A 863 -11.91 35.93 23.83
CA ILE A 863 -11.55 37.22 24.45
C ILE A 863 -12.18 37.31 25.84
N ARG A 864 -11.79 38.30 26.65
CA ARG A 864 -12.60 38.69 27.83
C ARG A 864 -13.68 39.68 27.42
N ALA A 865 -14.80 39.67 28.11
CA ALA A 865 -15.88 40.63 27.87
C ALA A 865 -15.35 42.06 28.07
N GLY A 866 -15.46 42.88 27.01
CA GLY A 866 -14.96 44.26 26.99
C GLY A 866 -13.57 44.45 26.35
N ASP A 867 -12.84 43.36 26.04
CA ASP A 867 -11.71 43.42 25.10
C ASP A 867 -12.22 43.62 23.66
N ALA A 868 -11.32 43.97 22.73
CA ALA A 868 -11.66 44.03 21.31
C ALA A 868 -11.86 42.63 20.72
N ASP A 869 -12.85 42.47 19.84
CA ASP A 869 -13.10 41.25 19.09
C ASP A 869 -11.85 40.77 18.29
N PRO A 870 -11.63 39.45 18.15
CA PRO A 870 -10.44 38.91 17.50
C PRO A 870 -10.49 39.16 15.98
N ALA A 871 -9.48 39.83 15.43
CA ALA A 871 -9.38 40.00 13.98
C ALA A 871 -9.27 38.65 13.26
N ASN A 872 -9.92 38.49 12.10
CA ASN A 872 -9.80 37.27 11.29
C ASN A 872 -8.32 36.92 11.03
N GLY A 873 -7.98 35.64 11.11
CA GLY A 873 -6.58 35.17 11.05
C GLY A 873 -5.84 35.19 12.39
N SER A 874 -6.40 35.81 13.45
CA SER A 874 -5.83 35.72 14.81
C SER A 874 -5.74 34.28 15.29
N LEU A 875 -4.71 33.97 16.07
CA LEU A 875 -4.44 32.61 16.54
C LEU A 875 -5.60 32.04 17.39
N PRO A 876 -5.83 30.71 17.32
CA PRO A 876 -6.70 29.99 18.24
C PRO A 876 -6.16 30.00 19.68
N ILE A 877 -6.96 29.53 20.64
CA ILE A 877 -6.49 29.33 22.02
C ILE A 877 -5.30 28.36 22.00
N GLN A 878 -4.15 28.81 22.49
CA GLN A 878 -2.91 28.04 22.49
C GLN A 878 -2.92 26.94 23.56
N GLY A 879 -2.24 25.81 23.27
CA GLY A 879 -2.13 24.61 24.10
C GLY A 879 -1.70 24.86 25.55
N THR A 880 -0.99 25.95 25.81
CA THR A 880 -0.57 26.40 27.15
C THR A 880 -1.73 26.69 28.10
N ASN A 881 -2.94 26.94 27.59
CA ASN A 881 -4.18 27.13 28.37
C ASN A 881 -4.96 25.82 28.60
N PHE A 882 -4.50 24.72 28.02
CA PHE A 882 -5.17 23.42 28.05
C PHE A 882 -4.38 22.37 28.81
N PHE A 883 -5.13 21.46 29.40
CA PHE A 883 -4.64 20.17 29.85
C PHE A 883 -5.37 19.04 29.12
N THR A 884 -4.68 17.93 28.92
CA THR A 884 -5.24 16.71 28.33
C THR A 884 -4.72 15.46 29.05
N PHE A 885 -5.50 14.39 29.04
CA PHE A 885 -5.06 13.09 29.53
C PHE A 885 -4.17 12.43 28.48
N GLN A 886 -2.87 12.49 28.71
CA GLN A 886 -1.87 11.75 27.92
C GLN A 886 -1.69 10.36 28.52
N ASN A 887 -1.50 9.35 27.67
CA ASN A 887 -0.96 8.08 28.15
C ASN A 887 0.53 8.29 28.45
N PRO A 888 1.02 8.22 29.70
CA PRO A 888 2.45 8.37 29.97
C PRO A 888 3.26 7.13 29.54
N ASP A 889 2.63 6.05 29.07
CA ASP A 889 3.29 4.91 28.42
C ASP A 889 3.77 5.23 26.98
N VAL A 890 3.89 6.51 26.58
CA VAL A 890 4.67 6.89 25.37
C VAL A 890 6.14 6.54 25.63
N SER A 891 6.71 5.74 24.74
CA SER A 891 7.95 5.04 25.00
C SER A 891 9.20 5.91 24.96
N THR A 892 10.16 5.60 25.84
CA THR A 892 11.48 6.27 25.92
C THR A 892 12.64 5.28 25.74
N VAL A 893 12.45 4.29 24.86
CA VAL A 893 13.45 3.25 24.57
C VAL A 893 14.83 3.85 24.31
N THR A 894 15.84 3.27 24.96
CA THR A 894 17.26 3.58 24.71
C THR A 894 17.95 2.37 24.10
N ILE A 895 18.87 2.60 23.16
CA ILE A 895 19.68 1.54 22.56
C ILE A 895 21.12 1.99 22.31
N THR A 896 22.07 1.11 22.63
CA THR A 896 23.50 1.28 22.33
C THR A 896 24.08 -0.03 21.83
N ILE A 897 24.96 0.01 20.83
CA ILE A 897 25.80 -1.14 20.48
C ILE A 897 26.84 -1.32 21.60
N SER A 898 26.86 -2.50 22.22
CA SER A 898 27.79 -2.87 23.29
C SER A 898 29.03 -3.61 22.80
N GLY A 899 29.00 -4.11 21.55
CA GLY A 899 30.11 -4.73 20.86
C GLY A 899 29.81 -4.85 19.37
N PRO A 900 30.79 -4.75 18.46
CA PRO A 900 32.20 -4.45 18.70
C PRO A 900 32.42 -2.99 19.17
N THR A 901 33.64 -2.65 19.60
CA THR A 901 33.99 -1.27 19.96
C THR A 901 34.23 -0.41 18.72
N ASN A 902 34.05 0.92 18.87
CA ASN A 902 34.31 1.86 17.79
C ASN A 902 35.78 1.80 17.33
N ASN A 903 35.99 1.75 16.02
CA ASN A 903 37.24 1.50 15.31
C ASN A 903 37.88 0.11 15.54
N ALA A 904 37.13 -0.90 15.97
CA ALA A 904 37.63 -2.27 16.03
C ALA A 904 38.04 -2.81 14.64
N VAL A 905 39.11 -3.62 14.60
CA VAL A 905 39.70 -4.16 13.37
C VAL A 905 39.57 -5.69 13.33
N PHE A 906 39.07 -6.22 12.22
CA PHE A 906 38.85 -7.65 11.99
C PHE A 906 39.57 -8.13 10.71
N PRO A 907 39.96 -9.42 10.60
CA PRO A 907 40.48 -9.97 9.35
C PRO A 907 39.38 -10.12 8.28
N VAL A 908 39.75 -10.11 7.01
CA VAL A 908 38.82 -10.38 5.90
C VAL A 908 38.25 -11.80 6.03
N GLY A 909 36.94 -11.95 5.87
CA GLY A 909 36.21 -13.19 6.10
C GLY A 909 35.87 -13.47 7.56
N ALA A 910 36.06 -12.51 8.48
CA ALA A 910 35.68 -12.68 9.88
C ALA A 910 34.16 -12.88 10.06
N ASN A 911 33.81 -13.59 11.13
CA ASN A 911 32.46 -13.59 11.68
C ASN A 911 32.46 -12.63 12.88
N ILE A 912 31.78 -11.50 12.75
CA ILE A 912 31.81 -10.38 13.69
C ILE A 912 30.53 -10.43 14.54
N PRO A 913 30.61 -10.74 15.84
CA PRO A 913 29.46 -10.61 16.74
C PRO A 913 29.17 -9.13 16.97
N ILE A 914 27.91 -8.75 16.78
CA ILE A 914 27.37 -7.42 17.10
C ILE A 914 26.36 -7.62 18.22
N THR A 915 26.54 -6.92 19.34
CA THR A 915 25.67 -6.99 20.53
C THR A 915 25.11 -5.60 20.83
N ALA A 916 23.88 -5.54 21.33
CA ALA A 916 23.26 -4.28 21.74
C ALA A 916 22.63 -4.36 23.14
N ASN A 917 22.81 -3.28 23.89
CA ASN A 917 22.08 -3.03 25.12
C ASN A 917 20.91 -2.12 24.77
N ALA A 918 19.69 -2.68 24.75
CA ALA A 918 18.46 -1.93 24.58
C ALA A 918 17.61 -2.02 25.86
N ILE A 919 17.12 -0.87 26.34
CA ILE A 919 16.37 -0.74 27.59
C ILE A 919 15.12 0.09 27.30
N ASP A 920 13.96 -0.49 27.57
CA ASP A 920 12.67 0.17 27.64
C ASP A 920 12.22 0.17 29.12
N PRO A 921 12.05 1.34 29.78
CA PRO A 921 11.56 1.41 31.17
C PRO A 921 10.17 0.79 31.38
N ASN A 922 9.37 0.70 30.30
CA ASN A 922 8.00 0.22 30.30
C ASN A 922 7.87 -1.23 29.82
N GLY A 923 8.97 -1.91 29.46
CA GLY A 923 8.89 -3.30 28.98
C GLY A 923 10.14 -3.96 28.41
N PRO A 924 10.00 -5.21 27.93
CA PRO A 924 11.00 -5.81 27.09
C PRO A 924 10.93 -5.18 25.70
N VAL A 925 12.09 -4.79 25.16
CA VAL A 925 12.25 -4.44 23.75
C VAL A 925 11.89 -5.66 22.92
N ARG A 926 10.95 -5.52 21.97
CA ARG A 926 10.39 -6.61 21.16
C ARG A 926 11.41 -7.17 20.18
N ARG A 927 12.23 -6.29 19.58
CA ARG A 927 13.24 -6.66 18.58
C ARG A 927 14.34 -5.62 18.53
N VAL A 928 15.57 -6.05 18.27
CA VAL A 928 16.67 -5.19 17.84
C VAL A 928 17.11 -5.61 16.45
N ASP A 929 17.06 -4.66 15.52
CA ASP A 929 17.53 -4.81 14.14
C ASP A 929 18.94 -4.22 14.03
N PHE A 930 19.91 -4.98 13.52
CA PHE A 930 21.31 -4.57 13.42
C PHE A 930 21.69 -4.32 11.96
N PHE A 931 22.44 -3.24 11.70
CA PHE A 931 22.77 -2.77 10.36
C PHE A 931 24.27 -2.51 10.20
N ALA A 932 24.76 -2.63 8.95
CA ALA A 932 26.06 -2.17 8.51
C ALA A 932 25.87 -1.21 7.33
N GLY A 933 26.06 0.09 7.56
CA GLY A 933 25.54 1.13 6.67
C GLY A 933 24.01 1.13 6.70
N THR A 934 23.39 1.05 5.51
CA THR A 934 21.94 0.87 5.34
C THR A 934 21.51 -0.59 5.29
N THR A 935 22.45 -1.54 5.15
CA THR A 935 22.17 -2.98 5.00
C THR A 935 21.83 -3.62 6.33
N LEU A 936 20.68 -4.29 6.43
CA LEU A 936 20.33 -5.13 7.58
C LEU A 936 21.26 -6.36 7.66
N VAL A 937 21.97 -6.51 8.77
CA VAL A 937 22.82 -7.65 9.11
C VAL A 937 21.99 -8.80 9.70
N GLY A 938 20.97 -8.46 10.48
CA GLY A 938 20.05 -9.41 11.10
C GLY A 938 19.23 -8.77 12.22
N SER A 939 18.34 -9.54 12.81
CA SER A 939 17.45 -9.12 13.89
C SER A 939 17.48 -10.14 15.03
N ASP A 940 17.34 -9.66 16.26
CA ASP A 940 17.18 -10.49 17.46
C ASP A 940 15.97 -10.00 18.27
N SER A 941 15.13 -10.92 18.75
CA SER A 941 13.97 -10.63 19.60
C SER A 941 14.13 -11.12 21.05
N SER A 942 15.34 -11.54 21.42
CA SER A 942 15.68 -12.05 22.75
C SER A 942 16.84 -11.26 23.37
N SER A 943 16.67 -10.80 24.61
CA SER A 943 17.75 -10.15 25.35
C SER A 943 18.63 -11.19 26.06
N PRO A 944 19.98 -11.09 26.02
CA PRO A 944 20.78 -10.01 25.45
C PRO A 944 20.88 -10.06 23.93
N PHE A 945 20.54 -8.96 23.26
CA PHE A 945 20.41 -8.89 21.81
C PHE A 945 21.76 -9.04 21.10
N SER A 946 21.87 -10.01 20.19
CA SER A 946 23.08 -10.24 19.40
C SER A 946 22.80 -10.82 18.02
N VAL A 947 23.57 -10.37 17.03
CA VAL A 947 23.70 -11.04 15.72
C VAL A 947 25.16 -11.37 15.43
N THR A 948 25.43 -12.30 14.51
CA THR A 948 26.78 -12.58 14.02
C THR A 948 26.86 -12.29 12.53
N TRP A 949 27.52 -11.18 12.17
CA TRP A 949 27.76 -10.85 10.77
C TRP A 949 28.86 -11.74 10.20
N SER A 950 28.50 -12.65 9.30
CA SER A 950 29.42 -13.72 8.86
C SER A 950 30.14 -13.42 7.55
N ASN A 951 31.38 -13.92 7.42
CA ASN A 951 32.23 -13.81 6.22
C ASN A 951 32.45 -12.37 5.71
N VAL A 952 32.63 -11.40 6.62
CA VAL A 952 32.66 -9.97 6.25
C VAL A 952 33.84 -9.65 5.32
N VAL A 953 33.55 -8.99 4.19
CA VAL A 953 34.56 -8.65 3.18
C VAL A 953 35.42 -7.45 3.60
N GLN A 954 36.50 -7.14 2.87
CA GLN A 954 37.35 -5.99 3.19
C GLN A 954 36.58 -4.68 3.02
N GLY A 955 36.63 -3.80 4.03
CA GLY A 955 36.02 -2.48 3.99
C GLY A 955 35.95 -1.81 5.36
N ARG A 956 35.48 -0.56 5.39
CA ARG A 956 35.05 0.13 6.61
C ARG A 956 33.53 0.13 6.68
N TYR A 957 32.98 -0.05 7.87
CA TYR A 957 31.53 -0.14 8.06
C TYR A 957 31.08 0.66 9.28
N ALA A 958 30.01 1.42 9.13
CA ALA A 958 29.31 2.06 10.23
C ALA A 958 28.17 1.15 10.70
N LEU A 959 28.31 0.54 11.87
CA LEU A 959 27.29 -0.30 12.48
C LEU A 959 26.26 0.57 13.22
N THR A 960 24.99 0.25 13.09
CA THR A 960 23.90 0.82 13.92
C THR A 960 22.93 -0.28 14.33
N ALA A 961 22.20 -0.08 15.42
CA ALA A 961 21.13 -0.97 15.85
C ALA A 961 19.85 -0.16 16.08
N ARG A 962 18.67 -0.74 15.81
CA ARG A 962 17.36 -0.13 16.03
C ARG A 962 16.55 -1.00 16.97
N ALA A 963 16.14 -0.47 18.12
CA ALA A 963 15.22 -1.13 19.02
C ALA A 963 13.78 -0.82 18.61
N LEU A 964 12.96 -1.86 18.43
CA LEU A 964 11.52 -1.81 18.30
C LEU A 964 10.91 -2.27 19.62
N ASP A 965 10.02 -1.47 20.21
CA ASP A 965 9.37 -1.80 21.47
C ASP A 965 8.05 -2.60 21.30
N ARG A 966 7.33 -2.80 22.41
CA ARG A 966 6.03 -3.50 22.42
C ARG A 966 4.85 -2.68 21.87
N TYR A 967 5.04 -1.37 21.65
CA TYR A 967 4.01 -0.43 21.23
C TYR A 967 4.15 0.02 19.76
N GLY A 968 5.29 -0.27 19.12
CA GLY A 968 5.59 0.06 17.73
C GLY A 968 6.62 1.18 17.56
N TYR A 969 7.13 1.77 18.65
CA TYR A 969 8.14 2.82 18.58
C TYR A 969 9.52 2.26 18.23
N VAL A 970 10.24 2.98 17.38
CA VAL A 970 11.58 2.61 16.90
C VAL A 970 12.60 3.67 17.30
N VAL A 971 13.69 3.26 17.94
CA VAL A 971 14.82 4.15 18.31
C VAL A 971 16.12 3.57 17.77
N ALA A 972 16.98 4.40 17.18
CA ALA A 972 18.26 4.00 16.62
C ALA A 972 19.44 4.32 17.56
N SER A 973 20.48 3.50 17.53
CA SER A 973 21.72 3.70 18.27
C SER A 973 22.63 4.72 17.58
N PRO A 974 23.59 5.32 18.33
CA PRO A 974 24.77 5.94 17.72
C PRO A 974 25.52 4.96 16.80
N LYS A 975 26.25 5.50 15.82
CA LYS A 975 27.09 4.73 14.89
C LYS A 975 28.35 4.19 15.59
N VAL A 976 28.70 2.94 15.32
CA VAL A 976 29.95 2.29 15.72
C VAL A 976 30.71 1.89 14.46
N ASN A 977 31.83 2.55 14.17
CA ASN A 977 32.62 2.23 12.99
C ASN A 977 33.52 1.01 13.24
N ILE A 978 33.74 0.18 12.24
CA ILE A 978 34.73 -0.92 12.26
C ILE A 978 35.51 -0.99 10.95
N ILE A 979 36.65 -1.67 10.99
CA ILE A 979 37.52 -1.93 9.84
C ILE A 979 37.65 -3.44 9.65
N VAL A 980 37.55 -3.91 8.41
CA VAL A 980 37.75 -5.31 8.05
C VAL A 980 38.85 -5.39 6.99
N GLY A 981 39.91 -6.13 7.28
CA GLY A 981 41.14 -6.20 6.47
C GLY A 981 42.11 -5.04 6.76
N THR A 982 42.99 -4.77 5.80
CA THR A 982 43.93 -3.63 5.90
C THR A 982 43.18 -2.32 5.71
N PRO A 983 43.42 -1.30 6.58
CA PRO A 983 42.86 0.03 6.39
C PRO A 983 43.29 0.60 5.03
N ARG A 984 42.32 1.03 4.23
CA ARG A 984 42.60 1.78 3.01
C ARG A 984 42.64 3.29 3.31
N PRO A 985 43.35 4.06 2.48
CA PRO A 985 43.22 5.51 2.41
C PRO A 985 41.75 5.94 2.32
N PHE A 986 41.32 6.85 3.17
CA PHE A 986 39.93 7.30 3.27
C PHE A 986 39.75 8.70 2.69
N VAL A 987 39.08 8.76 1.54
CA VAL A 987 38.70 10.02 0.88
C VAL A 987 37.35 10.50 1.40
N TYR A 988 37.26 11.79 1.70
CA TYR A 988 36.00 12.50 1.88
C TYR A 988 35.68 13.23 0.57
N PHE A 989 34.68 12.75 -0.17
CA PHE A 989 34.33 13.29 -1.48
C PHE A 989 33.04 14.09 -1.36
N VAL A 990 33.18 15.41 -1.53
CA VAL A 990 32.13 16.40 -1.28
C VAL A 990 31.57 16.87 -2.61
N THR A 991 30.26 16.75 -2.76
CA THR A 991 29.52 16.84 -4.02
C THR A 991 28.16 17.50 -3.80
N ALA A 992 27.45 17.85 -4.89
CA ALA A 992 26.10 18.39 -4.82
C ALA A 992 25.07 17.44 -4.17
N ASP A 993 25.33 16.13 -4.18
CA ASP A 993 24.42 15.07 -3.73
C ASP A 993 25.12 14.03 -2.84
N PRO A 994 24.53 13.62 -1.69
CA PRO A 994 25.10 12.58 -0.81
C PRO A 994 24.80 11.15 -1.31
N GLY A 995 24.30 11.02 -2.55
CA GLY A 995 23.76 9.80 -3.14
C GLY A 995 22.29 9.99 -3.56
N PRO A 996 21.87 9.49 -4.75
CA PRO A 996 22.72 8.93 -5.80
C PRO A 996 23.47 10.08 -6.49
N LEU A 997 24.68 9.85 -6.99
CA LEU A 997 25.43 10.90 -7.70
C LEU A 997 24.76 11.16 -9.05
N THR A 998 24.12 12.31 -9.20
CA THR A 998 23.42 12.71 -10.43
C THR A 998 24.37 13.22 -11.51
N PHE A 999 25.48 13.86 -11.09
CA PHE A 999 26.53 14.36 -11.97
C PHE A 999 27.42 13.22 -12.48
N ALA A 1000 27.61 13.15 -13.80
CA ALA A 1000 28.33 12.05 -14.43
C ALA A 1000 29.84 12.11 -14.14
N GLY A 1001 30.42 13.32 -14.01
CA GLY A 1001 31.79 13.50 -13.55
C GLY A 1001 32.01 13.02 -12.11
N ASP A 1002 31.10 13.34 -11.18
CA ASP A 1002 31.17 12.88 -9.79
C ASP A 1002 31.14 11.35 -9.70
N ASN A 1003 30.20 10.71 -10.40
CA ASN A 1003 30.15 9.25 -10.45
C ASN A 1003 31.44 8.68 -11.07
N ALA A 1004 31.97 9.27 -12.14
CA ALA A 1004 33.22 8.82 -12.75
C ALA A 1004 34.41 8.90 -11.78
N VAL A 1005 34.54 9.97 -11.00
CA VAL A 1005 35.56 10.10 -9.94
C VAL A 1005 35.34 9.07 -8.83
N TYR A 1006 34.13 8.98 -8.30
CA TYR A 1006 33.77 8.05 -7.23
C TYR A 1006 34.13 6.60 -7.59
N GLN A 1007 33.70 6.13 -8.78
CA GLN A 1007 34.05 4.81 -9.28
C GLN A 1007 35.56 4.66 -9.50
N ARG A 1008 36.26 5.71 -9.97
CA ARG A 1008 37.72 5.65 -10.15
C ARG A 1008 38.44 5.49 -8.82
N LEU A 1009 38.11 6.27 -7.79
CA LEU A 1009 38.71 6.17 -6.45
C LEU A 1009 38.49 4.77 -5.85
N LEU A 1010 37.27 4.23 -5.92
CA LEU A 1010 36.97 2.86 -5.49
C LEU A 1010 37.76 1.81 -6.30
N SER A 1011 37.89 1.99 -7.61
CA SER A 1011 38.65 1.08 -8.48
C SER A 1011 40.14 1.06 -8.13
N ARG A 1012 40.68 2.20 -7.68
CA ARG A 1012 42.07 2.38 -7.27
C ARG A 1012 42.35 1.89 -5.84
N GLY A 1013 41.31 1.60 -5.05
CA GLY A 1013 41.46 1.02 -3.71
C GLY A 1013 41.42 2.04 -2.56
N PHE A 1014 40.83 3.21 -2.78
CA PHE A 1014 40.44 4.12 -1.70
C PHE A 1014 39.12 3.63 -1.06
N ASP A 1015 38.95 3.87 0.24
CA ASP A 1015 37.62 3.99 0.83
C ASP A 1015 37.11 5.41 0.55
N VAL A 1016 35.83 5.59 0.21
CA VAL A 1016 35.27 6.90 -0.13
C VAL A 1016 33.97 7.13 0.65
N GLU A 1017 33.86 8.27 1.32
CA GLU A 1017 32.62 8.73 1.95
C GLU A 1017 32.09 9.93 1.17
N LEU A 1018 30.84 9.83 0.70
CA LEU A 1018 30.13 10.91 0.02
C LEU A 1018 29.52 11.85 1.05
N ALA A 1019 29.53 13.15 0.73
CA ALA A 1019 28.84 14.17 1.49
C ALA A 1019 28.24 15.25 0.59
N ARG A 1020 27.01 15.67 0.89
CA ARG A 1020 26.41 16.86 0.29
C ARG A 1020 27.08 18.11 0.85
N GLY A 1021 27.48 19.07 0.02
CA GLY A 1021 28.09 20.32 0.49
C GLY A 1021 27.28 21.06 1.57
N SER A 1022 25.93 21.09 1.43
CA SER A 1022 25.02 21.69 2.43
C SER A 1022 25.03 20.98 3.79
N ASP A 1023 25.28 19.67 3.79
CA ASP A 1023 25.16 18.81 4.96
C ASP A 1023 26.49 18.75 5.75
N VAL A 1024 27.58 19.29 5.16
CA VAL A 1024 28.86 19.53 5.83
C VAL A 1024 28.69 20.70 6.82
N PRO A 1025 28.98 20.51 8.13
CA PRO A 1025 28.95 21.58 9.11
C PRO A 1025 29.92 22.72 8.78
N ASN A 1026 29.63 23.93 9.25
CA ASN A 1026 30.40 25.14 8.93
C ASN A 1026 31.89 25.07 9.32
N ASP A 1027 32.26 24.21 10.28
CA ASP A 1027 33.64 23.98 10.74
C ASP A 1027 34.36 22.84 9.98
N GLY A 1028 33.69 22.18 9.02
CA GLY A 1028 34.23 21.05 8.26
C GLY A 1028 34.47 19.79 9.10
N SER A 1029 33.94 19.70 10.33
CA SER A 1029 34.27 18.66 11.31
C SER A 1029 34.02 17.22 10.85
N THR A 1030 33.11 16.99 9.90
CA THR A 1030 32.84 15.68 9.28
C THR A 1030 34.03 15.12 8.47
N ALA A 1031 34.95 15.98 8.02
CA ALA A 1031 36.17 15.56 7.35
C ALA A 1031 37.28 15.08 8.32
N ILE A 1032 37.10 15.19 9.64
CA ILE A 1032 38.13 14.82 10.62
C ILE A 1032 38.35 13.29 10.63
N GLY A 1033 39.62 12.87 10.53
CA GLY A 1033 40.01 11.45 10.49
C GLY A 1033 40.02 10.83 9.09
N LYS A 1034 39.94 11.66 8.04
CA LYS A 1034 40.08 11.29 6.62
C LYS A 1034 41.51 11.60 6.16
N ASP A 1035 41.98 10.90 5.13
CA ASP A 1035 43.34 11.06 4.60
C ASP A 1035 43.42 12.12 3.48
N LEU A 1036 42.30 12.35 2.78
CA LEU A 1036 42.18 13.32 1.69
C LEU A 1036 40.74 13.89 1.63
N ILE A 1037 40.62 15.19 1.41
CA ILE A 1037 39.37 15.83 0.98
C ILE A 1037 39.42 16.00 -0.54
N ILE A 1038 38.33 15.70 -1.23
CA ILE A 1038 38.13 16.05 -2.63
C ILE A 1038 36.80 16.82 -2.72
N GLN A 1039 36.85 18.02 -3.28
CA GLN A 1039 35.68 18.87 -3.50
C GLN A 1039 35.43 18.99 -5.01
N SER A 1040 34.18 18.80 -5.43
CA SER A 1040 33.78 18.82 -6.84
C SER A 1040 33.14 20.15 -7.27
N SER A 1041 33.30 20.52 -8.54
CA SER A 1041 32.60 21.65 -9.18
C SER A 1041 31.08 21.52 -9.27
N SER A 1042 30.51 20.32 -9.03
CA SER A 1042 29.05 20.19 -8.89
C SER A 1042 28.48 21.06 -7.75
N LEU A 1043 29.33 21.51 -6.82
CA LEU A 1043 28.98 22.38 -5.71
C LEU A 1043 28.86 23.86 -6.12
N GLY A 1044 27.68 24.45 -5.90
CA GLY A 1044 27.59 25.92 -5.86
C GLY A 1044 28.38 26.49 -4.68
N SER A 1045 29.17 27.55 -4.89
CA SER A 1045 30.03 28.23 -3.89
C SER A 1045 29.38 28.38 -2.51
N GLY A 1046 28.17 28.94 -2.45
CA GLY A 1046 27.42 29.15 -1.22
C GLY A 1046 27.02 27.89 -0.41
N THR A 1047 27.31 26.67 -0.91
CA THR A 1047 27.08 25.41 -0.19
C THR A 1047 28.28 24.96 0.65
N VAL A 1048 29.50 25.35 0.26
CA VAL A 1048 30.76 24.99 0.92
C VAL A 1048 31.50 26.19 1.52
N GLU A 1049 30.84 27.35 1.53
CA GLU A 1049 31.33 28.59 2.08
C GLU A 1049 30.48 29.07 3.27
N ASN A 1050 31.13 29.77 4.20
CA ASN A 1050 30.49 30.46 5.31
C ASN A 1050 30.62 31.97 5.12
N ALA A 1051 29.63 32.74 5.56
CA ALA A 1051 29.82 34.18 5.72
C ALA A 1051 30.95 34.45 6.75
N ASP A 1052 31.88 35.34 6.42
CA ASP A 1052 32.92 35.76 7.36
C ASP A 1052 32.27 36.49 8.56
N PRO A 1053 32.50 36.04 9.81
CA PRO A 1053 32.01 36.72 11.02
C PRO A 1053 32.46 38.19 11.14
N ALA A 1054 33.52 38.60 10.43
CA ALA A 1054 34.00 39.97 10.36
C ALA A 1054 33.43 40.79 9.18
N GLY A 1055 32.59 40.20 8.33
CA GLY A 1055 32.01 40.85 7.14
C GLY A 1055 32.95 40.95 5.94
N GLY A 1056 34.03 40.16 5.90
CA GLY A 1056 34.89 40.00 4.74
C GLY A 1056 34.36 39.00 3.70
N PRO A 1057 35.20 38.60 2.72
CA PRO A 1057 34.89 37.55 1.74
C PRO A 1057 34.54 36.23 2.43
N ALA A 1058 33.70 35.42 1.79
CA ALA A 1058 33.25 34.15 2.35
C ALA A 1058 34.44 33.20 2.68
N ILE A 1059 34.22 32.26 3.59
CA ILE A 1059 35.26 31.38 4.14
C ILE A 1059 34.88 29.93 3.84
N GLY A 1060 35.63 29.26 2.96
CA GLY A 1060 35.43 27.85 2.64
C GLY A 1060 35.55 26.93 3.86
N LYS A 1061 34.60 26.01 4.06
CA LYS A 1061 34.45 25.15 5.25
C LYS A 1061 35.70 24.34 5.60
N PHE A 1062 36.51 23.95 4.61
CA PHE A 1062 37.72 23.15 4.80
C PHE A 1062 39.02 23.96 4.94
N LYS A 1063 38.96 25.30 4.85
CA LYS A 1063 40.15 26.20 4.74
C LYS A 1063 41.21 25.90 5.81
N PHE A 1064 40.78 25.82 7.07
CA PHE A 1064 41.65 25.67 8.22
C PHE A 1064 41.98 24.22 8.61
N LEU A 1065 41.43 23.21 7.93
CA LEU A 1065 41.68 21.80 8.26
C LEU A 1065 43.09 21.37 7.83
N ALA A 1066 43.81 20.74 8.76
CA ALA A 1066 45.15 20.16 8.55
C ALA A 1066 45.12 18.81 7.81
N ILE A 1067 44.21 18.67 6.83
CA ILE A 1067 44.00 17.50 5.99
C ILE A 1067 44.26 17.95 4.54
N PRO A 1068 44.99 17.19 3.71
CA PRO A 1068 45.16 17.52 2.29
C PRO A 1068 43.83 17.67 1.56
N ALA A 1069 43.77 18.58 0.60
CA ALA A 1069 42.57 18.79 -0.22
C ALA A 1069 42.92 18.91 -1.72
N ILE A 1070 42.09 18.31 -2.56
CA ILE A 1070 41.98 18.60 -3.99
C ILE A 1070 40.69 19.39 -4.20
N GLU A 1071 40.82 20.50 -4.92
CA GLU A 1071 39.74 21.40 -5.28
C GLU A 1071 39.65 21.49 -6.81
N TRP A 1072 38.44 21.50 -7.34
CA TRP A 1072 38.19 21.91 -8.72
C TRP A 1072 36.94 22.79 -8.88
N GLU A 1073 36.30 23.23 -7.79
CA GLU A 1073 35.26 24.26 -7.92
C GLU A 1073 35.87 25.66 -8.03
N ALA A 1074 35.82 26.21 -9.25
CA ALA A 1074 36.40 27.49 -9.63
C ALA A 1074 35.87 28.68 -8.82
N SER A 1075 34.58 28.67 -8.47
CA SER A 1075 33.93 29.78 -7.76
C SER A 1075 34.27 29.84 -6.27
N SER A 1076 34.93 28.82 -5.72
CA SER A 1076 35.30 28.73 -4.30
C SER A 1076 36.74 29.20 -4.00
N GLN A 1077 37.53 29.44 -5.03
CA GLN A 1077 38.98 29.67 -4.94
C GLN A 1077 39.35 30.97 -4.20
N ASP A 1078 38.51 32.00 -4.29
CA ASP A 1078 38.68 33.25 -3.55
C ASP A 1078 38.26 33.10 -2.08
N ALA A 1079 37.18 32.36 -1.78
CA ALA A 1079 36.71 32.08 -0.43
C ALA A 1079 37.72 31.25 0.41
N PHE A 1080 38.44 30.32 -0.24
CA PHE A 1080 39.57 29.66 0.40
C PHE A 1080 40.85 30.53 0.49
N GLY A 1081 40.90 31.69 -0.16
CA GLY A 1081 41.98 32.67 -0.02
C GLY A 1081 43.21 32.38 -0.90
N PHE A 1082 43.01 31.91 -2.12
CA PHE A 1082 44.10 31.54 -3.04
C PHE A 1082 44.30 32.53 -4.20
N GLN A 1083 43.27 33.33 -4.49
CA GLN A 1083 43.29 34.41 -5.49
C GLN A 1083 42.44 35.60 -5.05
N ALA A 1084 42.58 36.73 -5.76
CA ALA A 1084 41.92 38.00 -5.43
C ALA A 1084 40.51 38.16 -6.04
N ALA A 1085 40.17 37.36 -7.05
CA ALA A 1085 38.88 37.32 -7.74
C ALA A 1085 38.77 36.02 -8.56
N ASN A 1086 37.55 35.60 -8.90
CA ASN A 1086 37.32 34.40 -9.71
C ASN A 1086 37.87 34.51 -11.14
N GLY A 1087 38.26 33.34 -11.68
CA GLY A 1087 38.91 33.18 -12.97
C GLY A 1087 38.02 33.40 -14.19
N THR A 1088 38.61 33.25 -15.38
CA THR A 1088 37.86 33.34 -16.65
C THR A 1088 37.47 31.93 -17.11
N THR A 1089 36.18 31.71 -17.36
CA THR A 1089 35.65 30.42 -17.83
C THR A 1089 35.88 30.24 -19.34
N LEU A 1090 36.62 29.19 -19.73
CA LEU A 1090 37.06 28.92 -21.10
C LEU A 1090 36.55 27.55 -21.60
N VAL A 1091 35.64 27.60 -22.57
CA VAL A 1091 34.97 26.43 -23.15
C VAL A 1091 35.85 25.73 -24.19
N GLY A 1092 35.80 24.38 -24.24
CA GLY A 1092 36.22 23.61 -25.42
C GLY A 1092 37.73 23.42 -25.63
N GLN A 1093 38.57 23.73 -24.64
CA GLN A 1093 39.98 23.33 -24.66
C GLN A 1093 40.09 21.79 -24.55
N THR A 1094 41.00 21.18 -25.31
CA THR A 1094 41.26 19.72 -25.29
C THR A 1094 42.70 19.37 -24.93
N ASN A 1095 43.55 20.37 -24.84
CA ASN A 1095 44.97 20.25 -24.53
C ASN A 1095 45.31 21.16 -23.36
N LEU A 1096 46.30 20.76 -22.57
CA LEU A 1096 46.95 21.59 -21.57
C LEU A 1096 48.44 21.69 -21.88
N ASN A 1097 49.05 22.81 -21.50
CA ASN A 1097 50.49 23.01 -21.63
C ASN A 1097 51.17 22.70 -20.29
N ILE A 1098 51.92 21.60 -20.22
CA ILE A 1098 52.76 21.27 -19.06
C ILE A 1098 53.95 22.23 -19.04
N VAL A 1099 54.08 23.02 -17.97
CA VAL A 1099 55.17 23.99 -17.80
C VAL A 1099 56.23 23.52 -16.79
N ASN A 1100 55.88 22.58 -15.91
CA ASN A 1100 56.79 22.00 -14.93
C ASN A 1100 56.71 20.46 -14.85
N ALA A 1101 57.34 19.79 -15.83
CA ALA A 1101 57.50 18.34 -15.89
C ALA A 1101 58.28 17.71 -14.71
N THR A 1102 58.94 18.51 -13.87
CA THR A 1102 59.63 17.99 -12.68
C THR A 1102 58.68 17.81 -11.49
N SER A 1103 57.48 18.38 -11.55
CA SER A 1103 56.43 18.16 -10.54
C SER A 1103 55.90 16.72 -10.62
N PRO A 1104 55.68 16.04 -9.47
CA PRO A 1104 54.97 14.76 -9.45
C PRO A 1104 53.59 14.82 -10.10
N LEU A 1105 52.90 15.97 -10.01
CA LEU A 1105 51.60 16.24 -10.60
C LEU A 1105 51.62 16.28 -12.13
N ALA A 1106 52.79 16.45 -12.76
CA ALA A 1106 52.93 16.33 -14.22
C ALA A 1106 52.85 14.87 -14.70
N ALA A 1107 52.69 13.89 -13.79
CA ALA A 1107 52.54 12.46 -14.09
C ALA A 1107 53.61 11.87 -15.04
N GLY A 1108 54.80 12.47 -15.07
CA GLY A 1108 55.90 12.08 -15.97
C GLY A 1108 55.73 12.52 -17.44
N PHE A 1109 54.82 13.43 -17.75
CA PHE A 1109 54.76 14.09 -19.06
C PHE A 1109 55.85 15.17 -19.17
N PRO A 1110 56.48 15.34 -20.34
CA PRO A 1110 57.46 16.41 -20.58
C PRO A 1110 56.77 17.78 -20.68
N ASN A 1111 57.56 18.86 -20.63
CA ASN A 1111 57.04 20.20 -20.91
C ASN A 1111 56.49 20.29 -22.34
N GLY A 1112 55.35 20.96 -22.50
CA GLY A 1112 54.62 21.09 -23.77
C GLY A 1112 53.18 20.56 -23.72
N LEU A 1113 52.56 20.47 -24.89
CA LEU A 1113 51.14 20.15 -25.01
C LEU A 1113 50.82 18.67 -24.73
N VAL A 1114 49.79 18.45 -23.91
CA VAL A 1114 49.21 17.13 -23.59
C VAL A 1114 47.71 17.19 -23.82
N THR A 1115 47.17 16.30 -24.65
CA THR A 1115 45.72 16.16 -24.88
C THR A 1115 45.06 15.47 -23.69
N THR A 1116 44.34 16.22 -22.85
CA THR A 1116 43.78 15.74 -21.58
C THR A 1116 42.31 15.36 -21.65
N THR A 1117 41.57 15.88 -22.63
CA THR A 1117 40.14 15.59 -22.86
C THR A 1117 39.87 15.36 -24.35
N THR A 1118 38.83 14.61 -24.68
CA THR A 1118 38.19 14.65 -26.00
C THR A 1118 37.23 15.83 -26.07
N ALA A 1119 36.87 16.27 -27.28
CA ALA A 1119 35.88 17.33 -27.45
C ALA A 1119 34.54 16.93 -26.82
N ASP A 1120 34.08 17.72 -25.85
CA ASP A 1120 32.74 17.62 -25.26
C ASP A 1120 31.69 17.97 -26.34
N PRO A 1121 30.74 17.06 -26.67
CA PRO A 1121 29.71 17.32 -27.67
C PRO A 1121 28.64 18.32 -27.23
N SER A 1122 28.54 18.63 -25.92
CA SER A 1122 27.60 19.61 -25.39
C SER A 1122 28.13 21.04 -25.41
N GLY A 1123 29.46 21.21 -25.44
CA GLY A 1123 30.12 22.52 -25.38
C GLY A 1123 29.89 23.23 -24.04
N ALA A 1124 29.62 22.48 -22.97
CA ALA A 1124 29.33 22.99 -21.64
C ALA A 1124 30.54 22.92 -20.70
N ASP A 1125 31.46 21.97 -20.92
CA ASP A 1125 32.67 21.84 -20.09
C ASP A 1125 33.65 22.99 -20.35
N ALA A 1126 34.03 23.67 -19.26
CA ALA A 1126 34.88 24.85 -19.30
C ALA A 1126 35.94 24.87 -18.19
N TYR A 1127 37.14 25.29 -18.57
CA TYR A 1127 38.28 25.50 -17.69
C TYR A 1127 38.13 26.90 -17.07
N SER A 1128 37.94 27.02 -15.77
CA SER A 1128 37.69 28.31 -15.12
C SER A 1128 38.70 28.58 -14.03
N GLU A 1129 39.75 29.34 -14.35
CA GLU A 1129 40.92 29.49 -13.47
C GLU A 1129 41.45 30.92 -13.50
N GLY A 1130 41.92 31.40 -12.35
CA GLY A 1130 42.47 32.75 -12.18
C GLY A 1130 44.00 32.76 -12.10
N GLN A 1131 44.54 33.79 -11.43
CA GLN A 1131 45.97 33.93 -11.16
C GLN A 1131 46.27 33.54 -9.70
N PRO A 1132 46.73 32.31 -9.42
CA PRO A 1132 47.00 31.88 -8.06
C PRO A 1132 48.21 32.61 -7.47
N THR A 1133 48.05 33.17 -6.26
CA THR A 1133 49.11 33.95 -5.61
C THR A 1133 50.01 33.04 -4.77
N GLY A 1134 51.25 32.84 -5.21
CA GLY A 1134 52.27 32.08 -4.46
C GLY A 1134 52.28 30.57 -4.71
N ALA A 1135 51.46 30.06 -5.63
CA ALA A 1135 51.37 28.64 -5.94
C ALA A 1135 52.55 28.10 -6.79
N HIS A 1136 52.77 26.79 -6.69
CA HIS A 1136 53.59 26.02 -7.61
C HIS A 1136 52.78 25.61 -8.84
N ILE A 1137 53.02 26.26 -9.98
CA ILE A 1137 52.32 25.99 -11.25
C ILE A 1137 52.91 24.74 -11.94
N VAL A 1138 52.04 23.88 -12.46
CA VAL A 1138 52.40 22.61 -13.15
C VAL A 1138 51.94 22.62 -14.61
N ALA A 1139 50.71 23.04 -14.85
CA ALA A 1139 50.13 23.16 -16.18
C ALA A 1139 49.35 24.48 -16.34
N THR A 1140 49.32 25.00 -17.57
CA THR A 1140 48.53 26.16 -17.98
C THR A 1140 47.58 25.78 -19.11
N ILE A 1141 46.64 26.66 -19.46
CA ILE A 1141 45.92 26.52 -20.73
C ILE A 1141 46.89 26.67 -21.92
N THR A 1142 46.41 26.23 -23.10
CA THR A 1142 47.17 26.18 -24.35
C THR A 1142 47.65 27.56 -24.83
N ASP A 1143 46.81 28.58 -24.69
CA ASP A 1143 46.95 29.89 -25.37
C ASP A 1143 47.38 31.04 -24.45
N ASP A 1144 47.41 30.82 -23.13
CA ASP A 1144 47.84 31.80 -22.13
C ASP A 1144 48.69 31.13 -21.03
N PRO A 1145 50.02 31.37 -21.00
CA PRO A 1145 50.90 30.79 -19.99
C PRO A 1145 50.75 31.43 -18.61
N SER A 1146 49.91 32.45 -18.44
CA SER A 1146 49.57 32.99 -17.12
C SER A 1146 48.46 32.18 -16.44
N GLN A 1147 47.49 31.63 -17.18
CA GLN A 1147 46.32 30.96 -16.60
C GLN A 1147 46.67 29.51 -16.22
N ALA A 1148 46.92 29.29 -14.92
CA ALA A 1148 47.30 28.00 -14.34
C ALA A 1148 46.07 27.12 -14.11
N VAL A 1149 46.16 25.83 -14.48
CA VAL A 1149 45.03 24.87 -14.41
C VAL A 1149 45.38 23.57 -13.69
N ILE A 1150 46.67 23.34 -13.45
CA ILE A 1150 47.14 22.41 -12.43
C ILE A 1150 48.20 23.16 -11.64
N TYR A 1151 47.92 23.42 -10.37
CA TYR A 1151 48.84 24.07 -9.45
C TYR A 1151 48.60 23.58 -8.02
N TYR A 1152 49.56 23.86 -7.14
CA TYR A 1152 49.48 23.40 -5.75
C TYR A 1152 50.20 24.32 -4.78
N TYR A 1153 49.91 24.10 -3.50
CA TYR A 1153 50.66 24.63 -2.38
C TYR A 1153 51.07 23.47 -1.45
N GLU A 1154 52.31 23.50 -0.99
CA GLU A 1154 52.79 22.66 0.11
C GLU A 1154 52.35 23.21 1.47
N LYS A 1155 52.44 22.39 2.50
CA LYS A 1155 52.17 22.81 3.88
C LYS A 1155 53.16 23.90 4.30
N GLY A 1156 52.64 25.06 4.71
CA GLY A 1156 53.44 26.22 5.12
C GLY A 1156 53.66 27.27 4.03
N ASP A 1157 53.29 27.00 2.78
CA ASP A 1157 53.28 28.01 1.72
C ASP A 1157 52.26 29.11 2.02
N LYS A 1158 52.44 30.26 1.37
CA LYS A 1158 51.58 31.44 1.52
C LYS A 1158 50.74 31.68 0.27
N GLY A 1159 49.43 31.72 0.46
CA GLY A 1159 48.45 32.14 -0.55
C GLY A 1159 48.21 33.65 -0.55
N PHE A 1160 47.03 34.05 -1.06
CA PHE A 1160 46.55 35.42 -1.00
C PHE A 1160 46.33 35.89 0.46
N ASN A 1161 46.48 37.18 0.73
CA ASN A 1161 46.43 37.79 2.07
C ASN A 1161 47.33 37.09 3.13
N ASP A 1162 48.52 36.62 2.74
CA ASP A 1162 49.49 35.95 3.63
C ASP A 1162 48.96 34.65 4.30
N PHE A 1163 47.85 34.06 3.80
CA PHE A 1163 47.28 32.84 4.37
C PHE A 1163 48.25 31.66 4.28
N VAL A 1164 48.57 31.04 5.42
CA VAL A 1164 49.53 29.93 5.51
C VAL A 1164 48.81 28.58 5.42
N MET A 1165 49.22 27.73 4.47
CA MET A 1165 48.56 26.45 4.22
C MET A 1165 48.73 25.45 5.38
N PRO A 1166 47.64 24.91 5.97
CA PRO A 1166 47.74 23.95 7.08
C PRO A 1166 48.13 22.53 6.63
N ALA A 1167 47.87 22.21 5.35
CA ALA A 1167 48.20 20.96 4.65
C ALA A 1167 48.30 21.24 3.14
N ARG A 1168 48.62 20.22 2.32
CA ARG A 1168 48.63 20.34 0.86
C ARG A 1168 47.27 20.83 0.31
N ARG A 1169 47.33 21.69 -0.70
CA ARG A 1169 46.19 22.14 -1.50
C ARG A 1169 46.56 21.94 -2.97
N VAL A 1170 45.73 21.21 -3.72
CA VAL A 1170 45.93 20.98 -5.16
C VAL A 1170 44.70 21.46 -5.91
N PHE A 1171 44.93 22.19 -6.99
CA PHE A 1171 43.90 22.67 -7.90
C PHE A 1171 43.99 21.89 -9.21
N PHE A 1172 42.83 21.50 -9.73
CA PHE A 1172 42.74 20.63 -10.88
C PHE A 1172 41.66 21.11 -11.85
N PHE A 1173 41.91 20.95 -13.15
CA PHE A 1173 41.17 21.60 -14.23
C PHE A 1173 39.78 21.04 -14.56
N PHE A 1174 39.27 20.05 -13.82
CA PHE A 1174 38.02 19.40 -14.18
C PHE A 1174 36.81 20.31 -13.87
N GLY A 1175 35.88 20.43 -14.80
CA GLY A 1175 34.51 20.87 -14.52
C GLY A 1175 33.56 19.68 -14.35
N ASP A 1176 32.26 19.97 -14.20
CA ASP A 1176 31.23 19.05 -13.68
C ASP A 1176 31.19 17.68 -14.34
N ASN A 1177 31.40 17.63 -15.67
CA ASN A 1177 31.37 16.40 -16.44
C ASN A 1177 32.67 16.12 -17.19
N THR A 1178 33.68 16.98 -17.06
CA THR A 1178 34.95 16.92 -17.81
C THR A 1178 35.67 15.58 -17.64
N VAL A 1179 35.49 14.92 -16.49
CA VAL A 1179 36.06 13.59 -16.19
C VAL A 1179 35.52 12.50 -17.14
N THR A 1180 34.28 12.62 -17.61
CA THR A 1180 33.67 11.66 -18.54
C THR A 1180 34.27 11.70 -19.94
N PHE A 1181 34.88 12.83 -20.31
CA PHE A 1181 35.60 13.04 -21.57
C PHE A 1181 37.12 13.03 -21.40
N ALA A 1182 37.64 12.73 -20.20
CA ALA A 1182 39.07 12.73 -19.93
C ALA A 1182 39.79 11.59 -20.69
N THR A 1183 40.87 11.94 -21.39
CA THR A 1183 41.75 10.95 -22.02
C THR A 1183 42.50 10.14 -20.96
N ALA A 1184 43.13 9.05 -21.39
CA ALA A 1184 44.07 8.31 -20.53
C ALA A 1184 45.21 9.20 -19.96
N ALA A 1185 45.56 10.31 -20.61
CA ALA A 1185 46.52 11.27 -20.08
C ALA A 1185 45.90 12.21 -19.03
N GLY A 1186 44.69 12.72 -19.25
CA GLY A 1186 43.95 13.52 -18.25
C GLY A 1186 43.69 12.74 -16.97
N LEU A 1187 43.22 11.50 -17.09
CA LEU A 1187 43.01 10.59 -15.94
C LEU A 1187 44.32 10.24 -15.21
N LYS A 1188 45.46 10.20 -15.91
CA LYS A 1188 46.78 9.95 -15.30
C LYS A 1188 47.30 11.16 -14.51
N LEU A 1189 47.01 12.38 -14.99
CA LEU A 1189 47.28 13.63 -14.25
C LEU A 1189 46.42 13.69 -12.98
N PHE A 1190 45.14 13.35 -13.09
CA PHE A 1190 44.24 13.27 -11.93
C PHE A 1190 44.71 12.23 -10.90
N ASP A 1191 45.12 11.04 -11.37
CA ASP A 1191 45.62 10.00 -10.48
C ASP A 1191 46.87 10.44 -9.70
N ALA A 1192 47.78 11.17 -10.37
CA ALA A 1192 48.97 11.76 -9.75
C ALA A 1192 48.61 12.86 -8.73
N ALA A 1193 47.55 13.63 -8.98
CA ALA A 1193 47.01 14.60 -8.02
C ALA A 1193 46.52 13.92 -6.74
N VAL A 1194 45.72 12.87 -6.87
CA VAL A 1194 45.22 12.08 -5.72
C VAL A 1194 46.38 11.46 -4.92
N ASP A 1195 47.32 10.79 -5.58
CA ASP A 1195 48.44 10.11 -4.91
C ASP A 1195 49.38 11.08 -4.20
N TRP A 1196 49.68 12.22 -4.83
CA TRP A 1196 50.59 13.22 -4.28
C TRP A 1196 49.94 14.04 -3.15
N ALA A 1197 48.68 14.44 -3.30
CA ALA A 1197 47.93 15.17 -2.27
C ALA A 1197 47.77 14.31 -1.01
N ALA A 1198 47.29 13.07 -1.16
CA ALA A 1198 47.12 12.13 -0.04
C ALA A 1198 48.45 11.61 0.53
N ASN A 1199 49.58 11.84 -0.16
CA ASN A 1199 50.90 11.31 0.18
C ASN A 1199 50.94 9.78 0.25
N ILE A 1200 50.30 9.13 -0.71
CA ILE A 1200 50.01 7.69 -0.71
C ILE A 1200 50.43 7.07 -2.04
N THR A 1201 51.07 5.89 -1.96
CA THR A 1201 51.32 5.03 -3.13
C THR A 1201 50.38 3.84 -3.07
N VAL A 1202 49.28 3.87 -3.81
CA VAL A 1202 48.31 2.75 -3.80
C VAL A 1202 48.77 1.62 -4.71
N SER A 1203 48.68 0.37 -4.24
CA SER A 1203 48.82 -0.80 -5.08
C SER A 1203 47.69 -0.83 -6.10
N THR A 1204 48.01 -0.88 -7.40
CA THR A 1204 47.01 -1.04 -8.45
C THR A 1204 46.18 -2.31 -8.20
N LYS A 1205 44.87 -2.21 -8.41
CA LYS A 1205 43.95 -3.35 -8.26
C LYS A 1205 44.34 -4.46 -9.26
N PRO A 1206 44.35 -5.74 -8.85
CA PRO A 1206 44.63 -6.87 -9.72
C PRO A 1206 43.70 -6.85 -10.94
N THR A 1207 44.28 -6.78 -12.13
CA THR A 1207 43.55 -6.83 -13.39
C THR A 1207 43.41 -8.27 -13.87
N LEU A 1208 42.34 -8.55 -14.60
CA LEU A 1208 42.11 -9.84 -15.26
C LEU A 1208 41.45 -9.59 -16.61
N SER A 1209 42.01 -10.13 -17.69
CA SER A 1209 41.43 -10.09 -19.03
C SER A 1209 41.50 -11.46 -19.69
N VAL A 1210 40.55 -11.71 -20.60
CA VAL A 1210 40.28 -13.05 -21.14
C VAL A 1210 40.21 -13.00 -22.67
N ALA A 1211 41.00 -13.82 -23.35
CA ALA A 1211 40.99 -13.94 -24.80
C ALA A 1211 40.75 -15.40 -25.24
N ARG A 1212 39.82 -15.63 -26.15
CA ARG A 1212 39.63 -16.95 -26.79
C ARG A 1212 40.65 -17.12 -27.91
N GLN A 1213 41.31 -18.28 -27.95
CA GLN A 1213 42.21 -18.65 -29.03
C GLN A 1213 41.49 -19.50 -30.09
N ALA A 1214 42.01 -19.50 -31.32
CA ALA A 1214 41.44 -20.23 -32.46
C ALA A 1214 41.40 -21.76 -32.27
N ASN A 1215 42.19 -22.31 -31.33
CA ASN A 1215 42.17 -23.72 -30.95
C ASN A 1215 41.13 -24.07 -29.86
N GLY A 1216 40.27 -23.12 -29.47
CA GLY A 1216 39.28 -23.27 -28.40
C GLY A 1216 39.79 -23.02 -26.99
N SER A 1217 41.10 -22.88 -26.77
CA SER A 1217 41.65 -22.53 -25.46
C SER A 1217 41.41 -21.06 -25.08
N VAL A 1218 41.55 -20.75 -23.80
CA VAL A 1218 41.30 -19.43 -23.23
C VAL A 1218 42.57 -18.92 -22.56
N THR A 1219 43.10 -17.79 -23.02
CA THR A 1219 44.19 -17.07 -22.35
C THR A 1219 43.59 -16.15 -21.28
N ILE A 1220 43.97 -16.33 -20.02
CA ILE A 1220 43.68 -15.43 -18.92
C ILE A 1220 44.95 -14.64 -18.61
N THR A 1221 44.94 -13.34 -18.90
CA THR A 1221 46.03 -12.41 -18.56
C THR A 1221 45.67 -11.71 -17.25
N PHE A 1222 46.62 -11.55 -16.33
CA PHE A 1222 46.35 -10.98 -15.01
C PHE A 1222 47.55 -10.26 -14.39
N THR A 1223 47.27 -9.33 -13.48
CA THR A 1223 48.25 -8.80 -12.52
C THR A 1223 47.91 -9.29 -11.10
N GLY A 1224 48.89 -9.32 -10.19
CA GLY A 1224 48.73 -9.94 -8.88
C GLY A 1224 48.78 -11.48 -8.92
N ARG A 1225 48.00 -12.14 -8.07
CA ARG A 1225 47.91 -13.61 -7.94
C ARG A 1225 46.62 -14.13 -8.58
N LEU A 1226 46.72 -15.05 -9.53
CA LEU A 1226 45.54 -15.72 -10.11
C LEU A 1226 45.08 -16.86 -9.19
N GLU A 1227 43.78 -16.95 -8.96
CA GLU A 1227 43.14 -18.01 -8.18
C GLU A 1227 41.95 -18.58 -8.96
N SER A 1228 41.64 -19.86 -8.75
CA SER A 1228 40.51 -20.56 -9.38
C SER A 1228 39.64 -21.30 -8.38
N SER A 1229 38.36 -21.45 -8.70
CA SER A 1229 37.40 -22.25 -7.91
C SER A 1229 36.43 -23.02 -8.82
N ASP A 1230 35.95 -24.16 -8.35
CA ASP A 1230 34.96 -24.99 -9.04
C ASP A 1230 33.50 -24.55 -8.73
N SER A 1231 33.30 -23.60 -7.82
CA SER A 1231 31.98 -23.06 -7.42
C SER A 1231 32.07 -21.59 -7.02
N LEU A 1232 31.04 -20.80 -7.35
CA LEU A 1232 30.83 -19.45 -6.80
C LEU A 1232 29.96 -19.43 -5.53
N THR A 1233 29.13 -20.45 -5.29
CA THR A 1233 28.20 -20.50 -4.15
C THR A 1233 28.86 -21.04 -2.87
N THR A 1234 29.90 -21.86 -3.01
CA THR A 1234 30.74 -22.34 -1.90
C THR A 1234 32.22 -22.32 -2.33
N PRO A 1235 32.81 -21.13 -2.54
CA PRO A 1235 34.07 -21.03 -3.23
C PRO A 1235 35.26 -21.46 -2.36
N SER A 1236 35.98 -22.48 -2.81
CA SER A 1236 37.32 -22.82 -2.32
C SER A 1236 38.33 -22.38 -3.37
N TRP A 1237 39.01 -21.27 -3.13
CA TRP A 1237 39.93 -20.66 -4.08
C TRP A 1237 41.33 -21.27 -3.96
N GLN A 1238 41.85 -21.80 -5.07
CA GLN A 1238 43.20 -22.35 -5.18
C GLN A 1238 44.06 -21.47 -6.08
N THR A 1239 45.27 -21.13 -5.64
CA THR A 1239 46.26 -20.39 -6.45
C THR A 1239 46.57 -21.15 -7.74
N VAL A 1240 46.44 -20.45 -8.87
CA VAL A 1240 46.82 -20.96 -10.18
C VAL A 1240 48.29 -20.64 -10.41
N THR A 1241 49.10 -21.65 -10.71
CA THR A 1241 50.53 -21.47 -11.00
C THR A 1241 50.74 -20.79 -12.35
N GLY A 1242 51.26 -19.57 -12.31
CA GLY A 1242 51.62 -18.77 -13.48
C GLY A 1242 51.92 -17.32 -13.08
N THR A 1243 52.47 -16.53 -14.01
CA THR A 1243 52.70 -15.10 -13.82
C THR A 1243 52.33 -14.35 -15.09
N GLY A 1244 51.53 -13.29 -14.97
CA GLY A 1244 51.10 -12.44 -16.10
C GLY A 1244 50.05 -13.07 -17.02
N SER A 1245 50.15 -14.36 -17.34
CA SER A 1245 49.23 -15.06 -18.26
C SER A 1245 49.20 -16.57 -18.00
N VAL A 1246 48.00 -17.17 -18.12
CA VAL A 1246 47.77 -18.63 -18.09
C VAL A 1246 46.82 -19.02 -19.22
N ASN A 1247 47.16 -20.07 -19.98
CA ASN A 1247 46.27 -20.68 -20.97
C ASN A 1247 45.49 -21.84 -20.33
N VAL A 1248 44.18 -21.82 -20.48
CA VAL A 1248 43.24 -22.82 -19.93
C VAL A 1248 42.55 -23.56 -21.08
N GLN A 1249 42.44 -24.88 -20.98
CA GLN A 1249 41.63 -25.68 -21.89
C GLN A 1249 40.20 -25.82 -21.33
N PRO A 1250 39.13 -25.59 -22.11
CA PRO A 1250 37.76 -25.77 -21.67
C PRO A 1250 37.36 -27.26 -21.67
N THR A 1251 37.97 -28.04 -20.78
CA THR A 1251 37.70 -29.47 -20.63
C THR A 1251 37.25 -29.79 -19.19
N GLY A 1252 35.96 -30.07 -19.00
CA GLY A 1252 35.38 -30.43 -17.70
C GLY A 1252 34.26 -29.48 -17.25
N GLN A 1253 33.95 -29.49 -15.95
CA GLN A 1253 33.04 -28.51 -15.34
C GLN A 1253 33.67 -27.10 -15.37
N GLY A 1254 32.83 -26.07 -15.51
CA GLY A 1254 33.27 -24.69 -15.61
C GLY A 1254 34.01 -24.23 -14.36
N LYS A 1255 35.25 -23.76 -14.52
CA LYS A 1255 36.04 -23.13 -13.45
C LYS A 1255 35.90 -21.62 -13.49
N TYR A 1256 35.81 -21.03 -12.31
CA TYR A 1256 35.82 -19.59 -12.09
C TYR A 1256 37.25 -19.13 -11.76
N TYR A 1257 37.60 -17.91 -12.18
CA TYR A 1257 38.93 -17.33 -11.98
C TYR A 1257 38.82 -15.93 -11.40
N ARG A 1258 39.75 -15.55 -10.51
CA ARG A 1258 39.89 -14.19 -9.99
C ARG A 1258 41.36 -13.79 -9.90
N ALA A 1259 41.65 -12.51 -10.09
CA ALA A 1259 42.92 -11.91 -9.72
C ALA A 1259 42.80 -11.34 -8.29
N ALA A 1260 43.74 -11.68 -7.43
CA ALA A 1260 43.85 -11.24 -6.05
C ALA A 1260 45.17 -10.48 -5.83
N ASN A 1261 45.25 -9.68 -4.77
CA ASN A 1261 46.53 -9.09 -4.36
C ASN A 1261 47.51 -10.22 -3.94
N PRO A 1262 48.84 -10.01 -4.11
CA PRO A 1262 49.87 -10.98 -3.74
C PRO A 1262 49.76 -11.55 -2.32
#